data_AF-A0A928AQ04-F1
#
_entry.id   AF-A0A928AQ04-F1
#
_cell.length_a   1.000
_cell.length_b   1.000
_cell.length_c   1.000
_cell.angle_alpha   90.00
_cell.angle_beta   90.00
_cell.angle_gamma   90.00
#
_symmetry.space_group_name_H-M   'P 1'
#
loop_
_entity.id
_entity.type
_entity.pdbx_description
1 polymer ?
#
loop_
_entity_poly.entity_id
_entity_poly.type
_entity_poly.pdbx_seq_one_letter_code
_entity_poly.pdbx_strand_id
1 'polypeptide(L)'
;MESKYSLPYDGGLIMDGTPTDIIHRYEKIPTSVFSTESQGAEYVAEEIVNAINAHEANRPFALGLTTGRTPLGVYQALVKRYQAREVSFKNVEVFSLDEFYPIKAKEQQSRNYRIHEDFISQVDIPQENVHIIDGTIPTSKVTKYCADYDRKARNIDLMVIGMGEQGQIGFNEPGSYAKSVTRLVQLTYQSRKQQASLFHGAENTPKMAITMGLNTVMSAKRIILMAWGEDKAQILHKTVEEDATRLIPASMLQNHPAIEAVVDDAAADLLTVKKAPWVVGPCDWTPRLVRKAVVWLCEVVKKPILKLTYQDYISNSLGEMLDIIGMEYSDVNIKVFNDLQHTITGWPGGKPNADDSTRPVPSTPYPKRVIIFSPHPDDDVISMGGTFIRLVEQGHDVHVAYQTSGNVAVHDDVVMQHIDSARELGYGDRVEEVKKIIASKKKGEPEPRPLLELKGAIRRAEARGAVRSFGLNEDTNAHFLNLPFYETGGIKKGQRTDKDIEIITELLQQVKPHQIYLAGDLADPHGTHRVCTESVLEALFRLKDKGEEWIEECVVWLYRGAWMEWEIGMVDMAVPLSPEELIKKRHAIYRHLSQKDIVPFPGDDSREFWQRAEERTQNTARLYDQLGMAEYQAIEVFVKMKI
;
A
#
# COMPACT_ATOMS: atom_id res chain seq x y z
N MET A 1 -16.99 8.57 2.81
CA MET A 1 -17.17 8.00 1.45
C MET A 1 -16.59 6.61 1.51
N GLU A 2 -17.42 5.59 1.35
CA GLU A 2 -16.98 4.19 1.35
C GLU A 2 -16.10 3.93 0.13
N SER A 3 -14.99 3.24 0.34
CA SER A 3 -14.12 2.76 -0.73
C SER A 3 -14.89 1.75 -1.58
N LYS A 4 -15.19 2.10 -2.83
CA LYS A 4 -15.78 1.18 -3.83
C LYS A 4 -14.73 0.39 -4.63
N TYR A 5 -13.44 0.54 -4.30
CA TYR A 5 -12.38 -0.17 -5.00
C TYR A 5 -12.13 -1.54 -4.37
N SER A 6 -12.52 -2.58 -5.09
CA SER A 6 -12.02 -3.94 -4.91
C SER A 6 -11.65 -4.48 -6.29
N LEU A 7 -10.63 -5.32 -6.36
CA LEU A 7 -10.43 -6.11 -7.58
C LEU A 7 -11.68 -6.98 -7.81
N PRO A 8 -12.02 -7.30 -9.08
CA PRO A 8 -13.18 -8.13 -9.38
C PRO A 8 -13.09 -9.46 -8.61
N TYR A 9 -14.17 -9.85 -7.95
CA TYR A 9 -14.29 -11.18 -7.35
C TYR A 9 -14.19 -12.23 -8.46
N ASP A 10 -13.31 -13.21 -8.26
CA ASP A 10 -12.91 -14.15 -9.28
C ASP A 10 -12.92 -15.58 -8.72
N GLY A 11 -14.09 -15.96 -8.22
CA GLY A 11 -14.28 -17.21 -7.48
C GLY A 11 -13.55 -17.21 -6.15
N GLY A 12 -13.29 -18.41 -5.64
CA GLY A 12 -12.56 -18.63 -4.39
C GLY A 12 -13.24 -19.64 -3.49
N LEU A 13 -12.88 -19.62 -2.22
CA LEU A 13 -13.37 -20.57 -1.22
C LEU A 13 -14.89 -20.47 -1.04
N ILE A 14 -15.58 -21.60 -1.10
CA ILE A 14 -16.99 -21.73 -0.76
C ILE A 14 -17.07 -21.96 0.77
N MET A 15 -17.48 -20.91 1.49
CA MET A 15 -17.61 -20.95 2.94
C MET A 15 -18.80 -21.79 3.41
N ASP A 16 -19.89 -21.81 2.62
CA ASP A 16 -21.12 -22.50 2.98
C ASP A 16 -20.93 -24.02 3.07
N GLY A 17 -21.22 -24.59 4.24
CA GLY A 17 -21.13 -26.03 4.48
C GLY A 17 -19.73 -26.57 4.80
N THR A 18 -18.70 -25.72 4.76
CA THR A 18 -17.33 -26.11 5.16
C THR A 18 -17.10 -25.77 6.64
N PRO A 19 -16.68 -26.73 7.48
CA PRO A 19 -16.36 -26.47 8.89
C PRO A 19 -15.30 -25.38 9.06
N THR A 20 -15.52 -24.46 10.00
CA THR A 20 -14.63 -23.30 10.23
C THR A 20 -13.23 -23.70 10.68
N ASP A 21 -13.11 -24.77 11.46
CA ASP A 21 -11.82 -25.34 11.90
C ASP A 21 -10.97 -25.84 10.73
N ILE A 22 -11.62 -26.29 9.65
CA ILE A 22 -10.97 -26.76 8.44
C ILE A 22 -10.48 -25.59 7.58
N ILE A 23 -11.29 -24.53 7.47
CA ILE A 23 -10.96 -23.31 6.71
C ILE A 23 -9.73 -22.63 7.32
N HIS A 24 -9.73 -22.47 8.63
CA HIS A 24 -8.70 -21.75 9.37
C HIS A 24 -7.59 -22.66 9.89
N ARG A 25 -7.43 -23.89 9.35
CA ARG A 25 -6.48 -24.89 9.88
C ARG A 25 -5.01 -24.44 9.87
N TYR A 26 -4.65 -23.53 8.98
CA TYR A 26 -3.31 -22.95 8.89
C TYR A 26 -3.15 -21.71 9.78
N GLU A 27 -4.25 -21.11 10.23
CA GLU A 27 -4.25 -19.94 11.07
C GLU A 27 -4.00 -20.33 12.54
N LYS A 28 -2.85 -19.91 13.05
CA LYS A 28 -2.47 -19.99 14.47
C LYS A 28 -3.01 -18.81 15.29
N ILE A 29 -3.48 -17.77 14.61
CA ILE A 29 -4.27 -16.67 15.17
C ILE A 29 -5.56 -16.59 14.35
N PRO A 30 -6.75 -16.78 14.94
CA PRO A 30 -8.02 -16.63 14.23
C PRO A 30 -8.09 -15.27 13.53
N THR A 31 -8.34 -15.28 12.22
CA THR A 31 -8.30 -14.07 11.40
C THR A 31 -9.66 -13.71 10.81
N SER A 32 -10.13 -12.51 11.14
CA SER A 32 -11.35 -11.90 10.61
C SER A 32 -11.00 -10.95 9.48
N VAL A 33 -11.44 -11.27 8.25
CA VAL A 33 -11.14 -10.51 7.03
C VAL A 33 -12.33 -9.65 6.62
N PHE A 34 -12.10 -8.36 6.44
CA PHE A 34 -13.11 -7.39 6.01
C PHE A 34 -12.77 -6.82 4.63
N SER A 35 -13.77 -6.43 3.84
CA SER A 35 -13.51 -5.93 2.48
C SER A 35 -12.72 -4.61 2.46
N THR A 36 -12.79 -3.82 3.54
CA THR A 36 -12.06 -2.55 3.65
C THR A 36 -11.55 -2.31 5.07
N GLU A 37 -10.48 -1.51 5.18
CA GLU A 37 -9.97 -0.96 6.46
C GLU A 37 -11.11 -0.30 7.27
N SER A 38 -12.01 0.43 6.61
CA SER A 38 -13.12 1.11 7.29
C SER A 38 -14.07 0.12 7.96
N GLN A 39 -14.43 -0.97 7.30
CA GLN A 39 -15.31 -2.00 7.88
C GLN A 39 -14.64 -2.72 9.04
N GLY A 40 -13.36 -3.10 8.88
CA GLY A 40 -12.59 -3.71 9.97
C GLY A 40 -12.45 -2.76 11.18
N ALA A 41 -12.22 -1.46 10.94
CA ALA A 41 -12.16 -0.47 12.00
C ALA A 41 -13.49 -0.27 12.74
N GLU A 42 -14.61 -0.30 12.01
CA GLU A 42 -15.96 -0.25 12.61
C GLU A 42 -16.24 -1.49 13.47
N TYR A 43 -15.84 -2.68 13.00
CA TYR A 43 -15.94 -3.92 13.79
C TYR A 43 -15.12 -3.86 15.08
N VAL A 44 -13.85 -3.43 15.01
CA VAL A 44 -13.02 -3.29 16.22
C VAL A 44 -13.62 -2.27 17.19
N ALA A 45 -14.16 -1.16 16.69
CA ALA A 45 -14.84 -0.18 17.53
C ALA A 45 -16.08 -0.75 18.21
N GLU A 46 -16.88 -1.55 17.49
CA GLU A 46 -18.04 -2.26 18.04
C GLU A 46 -17.60 -3.26 19.13
N GLU A 47 -16.55 -4.05 18.90
CA GLU A 47 -16.02 -4.98 19.90
C GLU A 47 -15.53 -4.29 21.18
N ILE A 48 -14.89 -3.13 21.05
CA ILE A 48 -14.49 -2.30 22.19
C ILE A 48 -15.74 -1.81 22.96
N VAL A 49 -16.74 -1.29 22.26
CA VAL A 49 -17.99 -0.80 22.87
C VAL A 49 -18.74 -1.92 23.59
N ASN A 50 -18.87 -3.07 22.94
CA ASN A 50 -19.50 -4.26 23.52
C ASN A 50 -18.76 -4.71 24.78
N ALA A 51 -17.42 -4.75 24.74
CA ALA A 51 -16.61 -5.12 25.90
C ALA A 51 -16.74 -4.12 27.07
N ILE A 52 -16.78 -2.82 26.79
CA ILE A 52 -16.98 -1.77 27.81
C ILE A 52 -18.37 -1.91 28.43
N ASN A 53 -19.42 -2.07 27.61
CA ASN A 53 -20.80 -2.13 28.08
C ASN A 53 -21.10 -3.43 28.85
N ALA A 54 -20.43 -4.54 28.50
CA ALA A 54 -20.54 -5.82 29.21
C ALA A 54 -19.67 -5.90 30.48
N HIS A 55 -18.88 -4.87 30.79
CA HIS A 55 -17.97 -4.89 31.93
C HIS A 55 -18.69 -4.62 33.26
N GLU A 56 -18.94 -5.69 34.02
CA GLU A 56 -19.65 -5.64 35.30
C GLU A 56 -18.74 -5.49 36.53
N ALA A 57 -17.41 -5.41 36.35
CA ALA A 57 -16.49 -5.39 37.49
C ALA A 57 -16.52 -4.05 38.24
N ASN A 58 -16.29 -4.09 39.55
CA ASN A 58 -16.19 -2.90 40.41
C ASN A 58 -14.82 -2.17 40.27
N ARG A 59 -14.32 -2.07 39.04
CA ARG A 59 -13.12 -1.33 38.63
C ARG A 59 -13.33 -0.79 37.22
N PRO A 60 -12.60 0.26 36.79
CA PRO A 60 -12.62 0.70 35.40
C PRO A 60 -12.28 -0.44 34.43
N PHE A 61 -12.88 -0.41 33.25
CA PHE A 61 -12.51 -1.30 32.14
C PHE A 61 -11.14 -0.88 31.61
N ALA A 62 -10.19 -1.82 31.57
CA ALA A 62 -8.81 -1.54 31.22
C ALA A 62 -8.56 -1.78 29.73
N LEU A 63 -8.34 -0.71 28.98
CA LEU A 63 -8.16 -0.71 27.52
C LEU A 63 -6.72 -0.35 27.16
N GLY A 64 -6.00 -1.30 26.55
CA GLY A 64 -4.69 -1.06 25.97
C GLY A 64 -4.81 -0.59 24.52
N LEU A 65 -4.11 0.49 24.16
CA LEU A 65 -4.19 1.13 22.85
C LEU A 65 -2.81 1.39 22.23
N THR A 66 -2.70 1.10 20.93
CA THR A 66 -1.58 1.53 20.10
C THR A 66 -1.80 2.94 19.52
N THR A 67 -0.82 3.50 18.83
CA THR A 67 -0.99 4.74 18.06
C THR A 67 -0.45 4.55 16.64
N GLY A 68 -0.52 5.59 15.81
CA GLY A 68 -0.08 5.55 14.42
C GLY A 68 -1.26 5.61 13.46
N ARG A 69 -1.05 5.21 12.20
CA ARG A 69 -2.07 5.26 11.15
C ARG A 69 -3.16 4.20 11.36
N THR A 70 -2.76 2.96 11.68
CA THR A 70 -3.64 1.79 11.82
C THR A 70 -4.85 2.00 12.75
N PRO A 71 -4.73 2.56 13.97
CA PRO A 71 -5.89 2.71 14.87
C PRO A 71 -6.77 3.94 14.56
N LEU A 72 -6.40 4.81 13.60
CA LEU A 72 -7.10 6.08 13.40
C LEU A 72 -8.58 5.89 13.02
N GLY A 73 -8.87 4.91 12.16
CA GLY A 73 -10.24 4.56 11.79
C GLY A 73 -11.07 4.12 13.01
N VAL A 74 -10.47 3.31 13.89
CA VAL A 74 -11.11 2.83 15.14
C VAL A 74 -11.42 4.01 16.06
N TYR A 75 -10.48 4.95 16.23
CA TYR A 75 -10.71 6.15 17.06
C TYR A 75 -11.85 7.02 16.55
N GLN A 76 -11.89 7.28 15.24
CA GLN A 76 -12.99 8.03 14.63
C GLN A 76 -14.34 7.32 14.85
N ALA A 77 -14.36 6.00 14.70
CA ALA A 77 -15.54 5.17 14.91
C ALA A 77 -16.01 5.17 16.39
N LEU A 78 -15.08 5.12 17.35
CA LEU A 78 -15.39 5.24 18.79
C LEU A 78 -15.93 6.62 19.17
N VAL A 79 -15.34 7.70 18.64
CA VAL A 79 -15.82 9.06 18.89
C VAL A 79 -17.25 9.24 18.37
N LYS A 80 -17.56 8.71 17.19
CA LYS A 80 -18.94 8.73 16.65
C LYS A 80 -19.92 7.98 17.57
N ARG A 81 -19.56 6.78 18.04
CA ARG A 81 -20.42 5.99 18.96
C ARG A 81 -20.62 6.68 20.30
N TYR A 82 -19.59 7.34 20.83
CA TYR A 82 -19.70 8.18 22.03
C TYR A 82 -20.67 9.36 21.80
N GLN A 83 -20.53 10.08 20.68
CA GLN A 83 -21.44 11.16 20.31
C GLN A 83 -22.89 10.68 20.13
N ALA A 84 -23.07 9.47 19.63
CA ALA A 84 -24.36 8.77 19.52
C ALA A 84 -24.89 8.22 20.87
N ARG A 85 -24.12 8.35 21.96
CA ARG A 85 -24.43 7.86 23.32
C ARG A 85 -24.54 6.33 23.43
N GLU A 86 -23.84 5.60 22.58
CA GLU A 86 -23.79 4.13 22.60
C GLU A 86 -22.77 3.60 23.64
N VAL A 87 -21.82 4.44 24.07
CA VAL A 87 -20.77 4.12 25.03
C VAL A 87 -20.41 5.35 25.87
N SER A 88 -19.95 5.14 27.11
CA SER A 88 -19.29 6.16 27.94
C SER A 88 -17.92 5.66 28.38
N PHE A 89 -16.94 6.55 28.39
CA PHE A 89 -15.56 6.29 28.80
C PHE A 89 -15.26 6.72 30.24
N LYS A 90 -16.29 7.16 31.01
CA LYS A 90 -16.14 7.57 32.41
C LYS A 90 -15.53 6.50 33.31
N ASN A 91 -15.86 5.23 33.05
CA ASN A 91 -15.36 4.08 33.80
C ASN A 91 -14.39 3.23 32.97
N VAL A 92 -13.58 3.88 32.13
CA VAL A 92 -12.54 3.24 31.31
C VAL A 92 -11.18 3.81 31.74
N GLU A 93 -10.18 2.94 31.83
CA GLU A 93 -8.76 3.29 31.96
C GLU A 93 -8.01 2.91 30.69
N VAL A 94 -7.16 3.82 30.20
CA VAL A 94 -6.43 3.65 28.94
C VAL A 94 -4.95 3.50 29.19
N PHE A 95 -4.32 2.49 28.59
CA PHE A 95 -2.88 2.25 28.63
C PHE A 95 -2.27 2.38 27.23
N SER A 96 -1.24 3.22 27.08
CA SER A 96 -0.51 3.32 25.82
C SER A 96 0.55 2.21 25.67
N LEU A 97 0.80 1.80 24.43
CA LEU A 97 1.83 0.80 24.14
C LEU A 97 3.27 1.33 24.25
N ASP A 98 3.52 2.55 23.77
CA ASP A 98 4.87 3.14 23.70
C ASP A 98 4.89 4.67 23.68
N GLU A 99 6.09 5.25 23.88
CA GLU A 99 6.40 6.66 23.62
C GLU A 99 7.90 6.83 23.26
N PHE A 100 8.22 7.80 22.41
CA PHE A 100 9.61 8.14 22.09
C PHE A 100 10.38 8.67 23.31
N TYR A 101 11.71 8.54 23.29
CA TYR A 101 12.55 8.99 24.40
C TYR A 101 13.86 9.65 23.95
N PRO A 102 14.19 10.87 24.43
CA PRO A 102 13.31 11.78 25.15
C PRO A 102 12.34 12.49 24.18
N ILE A 103 11.11 12.76 24.61
CA ILE A 103 10.16 13.62 23.88
C ILE A 103 9.21 14.33 24.85
N LYS A 104 8.83 15.57 24.58
CA LYS A 104 7.82 16.27 25.39
C LYS A 104 6.41 15.93 24.89
N ALA A 105 5.47 15.79 25.81
CA ALA A 105 4.07 15.47 25.51
C ALA A 105 3.32 16.51 24.64
N LYS A 106 3.88 17.72 24.46
CA LYS A 106 3.30 18.78 23.60
C LYS A 106 3.89 18.81 22.19
N GLU A 107 4.93 18.02 21.91
CA GLU A 107 5.49 17.91 20.57
C GLU A 107 4.51 17.13 19.68
N GLN A 108 4.22 17.62 18.48
CA GLN A 108 3.22 17.00 17.60
C GLN A 108 3.59 15.56 17.19
N GLN A 109 4.88 15.23 17.26
CA GLN A 109 5.42 13.89 16.98
C GLN A 109 5.24 12.91 18.14
N SER A 110 4.92 13.40 19.35
CA SER A 110 4.70 12.56 20.53
C SER A 110 3.50 11.65 20.34
N ARG A 111 3.66 10.38 20.71
CA ARG A 111 2.59 9.38 20.70
C ARG A 111 1.46 9.80 21.65
N ASN A 112 1.82 10.40 22.78
CA ASN A 112 0.91 11.02 23.74
C ASN A 112 0.10 12.16 23.12
N TYR A 113 0.75 13.10 22.43
CA TYR A 113 0.03 14.19 21.74
C TYR A 113 -1.02 13.64 20.76
N ARG A 114 -0.63 12.64 19.97
CA ARG A 114 -1.48 12.07 18.90
C ARG A 114 -2.70 11.33 19.45
N ILE A 115 -2.54 10.47 20.47
CA ILE A 115 -3.71 9.78 21.06
C ILE A 115 -4.68 10.76 21.73
N HIS A 116 -4.17 11.87 22.27
CA HIS A 116 -5.01 12.94 22.80
C HIS A 116 -5.78 13.70 21.71
N GLU A 117 -5.12 14.02 20.61
CA GLU A 117 -5.73 14.65 19.44
C GLU A 117 -6.81 13.75 18.82
N ASP A 118 -6.45 12.49 18.56
CA ASP A 118 -7.27 11.56 17.76
C ASP A 118 -8.43 10.93 18.56
N PHE A 119 -8.33 10.82 19.88
CA PHE A 119 -9.33 10.11 20.69
C PHE A 119 -9.61 10.72 22.08
N ILE A 120 -8.63 10.78 22.98
CA ILE A 120 -8.86 11.03 24.42
C ILE A 120 -9.56 12.37 24.67
N SER A 121 -9.20 13.42 23.94
CA SER A 121 -9.80 14.76 24.15
C SER A 121 -11.21 14.89 23.56
N GLN A 122 -11.72 13.86 22.89
CA GLN A 122 -13.01 13.86 22.20
C GLN A 122 -14.08 13.05 22.94
N VAL A 123 -13.74 12.39 24.06
CA VAL A 123 -14.63 11.51 24.84
C VAL A 123 -14.62 11.86 26.34
N ASP A 124 -15.53 11.29 27.13
CA ASP A 124 -15.72 11.60 28.55
C ASP A 124 -14.83 10.79 29.52
N ILE A 125 -13.58 10.50 29.13
CA ILE A 125 -12.61 9.77 29.96
C ILE A 125 -11.97 10.69 31.02
N PRO A 126 -11.91 10.29 32.31
CA PRO A 126 -11.22 11.05 33.34
C PRO A 126 -9.70 11.02 33.15
N GLN A 127 -9.02 12.14 33.36
CA GLN A 127 -7.59 12.26 33.11
C GLN A 127 -6.75 11.34 34.00
N GLU A 128 -7.22 11.06 35.23
CA GLU A 128 -6.61 10.12 36.16
C GLU A 128 -6.58 8.66 35.66
N ASN A 129 -7.49 8.32 34.75
CA ASN A 129 -7.61 6.99 34.13
C ASN A 129 -6.79 6.88 32.84
N VAL A 130 -6.10 7.94 32.42
CA VAL A 130 -5.25 7.94 31.23
C VAL A 130 -3.80 7.65 31.63
N HIS A 131 -3.30 6.48 31.25
CA HIS A 131 -1.97 5.98 31.56
C HIS A 131 -1.12 5.90 30.29
N ILE A 132 -0.51 7.01 29.93
CA ILE A 132 0.40 7.10 28.78
C ILE A 132 1.85 7.19 29.28
N ILE A 133 2.75 6.52 28.57
CA ILE A 133 4.18 6.52 28.89
C ILE A 133 4.77 7.96 28.78
N ASP A 134 5.51 8.39 29.81
CA ASP A 134 6.13 9.72 29.87
C ASP A 134 7.58 9.69 29.35
N GLY A 135 7.76 10.24 28.16
CA GLY A 135 9.05 10.36 27.48
C GLY A 135 10.02 11.39 28.08
N THR A 136 9.65 12.10 29.16
CA THR A 136 10.50 13.14 29.80
C THR A 136 11.16 12.70 31.09
N ILE A 137 10.90 11.46 31.54
CA ILE A 137 11.41 10.94 32.81
C ILE A 137 12.94 10.88 32.79
N PRO A 138 13.64 11.28 33.86
CA PRO A 138 15.09 11.15 33.93
C PRO A 138 15.54 9.68 33.79
N THR A 139 16.60 9.42 33.01
CA THR A 139 17.11 8.07 32.72
C THR A 139 17.33 7.22 33.98
N SER A 140 17.75 7.82 35.09
CA SER A 140 17.96 7.16 36.39
C SER A 140 16.68 6.60 37.03
N LYS A 141 15.50 7.10 36.63
CA LYS A 141 14.19 6.68 37.14
C LYS A 141 13.44 5.76 36.19
N VAL A 142 13.90 5.59 34.95
CA VAL A 142 13.18 4.85 33.90
C VAL A 142 12.89 3.42 34.33
N THR A 143 13.86 2.69 34.90
CA THR A 143 13.65 1.31 35.37
C THR A 143 12.51 1.20 36.40
N LYS A 144 12.49 2.12 37.37
CA LYS A 144 11.43 2.14 38.39
C LYS A 144 10.08 2.49 37.76
N TYR A 145 10.06 3.50 36.89
CA TYR A 145 8.85 3.92 36.19
C TYR A 145 8.24 2.79 35.35
N CYS A 146 9.05 2.07 34.57
CA CYS A 146 8.57 0.94 33.80
C CYS A 146 7.96 -0.15 34.68
N ALA A 147 8.59 -0.46 35.82
CA ALA A 147 8.07 -1.44 36.77
C ALA A 147 6.79 -0.97 37.48
N ASP A 148 6.62 0.34 37.71
CA ASP A 148 5.37 0.95 38.18
C ASP A 148 4.27 0.85 37.10
N TYR A 149 4.63 1.10 35.84
CA TYR A 149 3.73 1.01 34.69
C TYR A 149 3.21 -0.42 34.47
N ASP A 150 4.10 -1.42 34.46
CA ASP A 150 3.72 -2.83 34.36
C ASP A 150 2.80 -3.28 35.49
N ARG A 151 3.00 -2.77 36.71
CA ARG A 151 2.12 -3.09 37.85
C ARG A 151 0.69 -2.61 37.63
N LYS A 152 0.52 -1.46 36.97
CA LYS A 152 -0.81 -0.94 36.60
C LYS A 152 -1.39 -1.68 35.38
N ALA A 153 -0.56 -1.98 34.39
CA ALA A 153 -0.97 -2.61 33.13
C ALA A 153 -1.22 -4.14 33.21
N ARG A 154 -1.14 -4.78 34.39
CA ARG A 154 -1.22 -6.24 34.56
C ARG A 154 -2.59 -6.89 34.32
N ASN A 155 -3.67 -6.10 34.25
CA ASN A 155 -5.05 -6.59 34.16
C ASN A 155 -5.84 -5.92 33.02
N ILE A 156 -5.16 -5.61 31.92
CA ILE A 156 -5.79 -5.07 30.71
C ILE A 156 -6.89 -6.04 30.26
N ASP A 157 -8.13 -5.56 30.16
CA ASP A 157 -9.28 -6.37 29.74
C ASP A 157 -9.25 -6.60 28.23
N LEU A 158 -8.92 -5.56 27.47
CA LEU A 158 -8.79 -5.62 26.02
C LEU A 158 -7.56 -4.83 25.56
N MET A 159 -6.70 -5.47 24.79
CA MET A 159 -5.53 -4.85 24.17
C MET A 159 -5.74 -4.76 22.66
N VAL A 160 -5.78 -3.55 22.12
CA VAL A 160 -5.95 -3.28 20.68
C VAL A 160 -4.63 -2.74 20.13
N ILE A 161 -3.98 -3.55 19.31
CA ILE A 161 -2.63 -3.30 18.81
C ILE A 161 -2.56 -3.44 17.30
N GLY A 162 -1.57 -2.80 16.71
CA GLY A 162 -1.18 -3.02 15.32
C GLY A 162 0.21 -3.62 15.26
N MET A 163 0.63 -4.03 14.06
CA MET A 163 1.99 -4.48 13.79
C MET A 163 2.68 -3.62 12.72
N GLY A 164 3.99 -3.46 12.86
CA GLY A 164 4.82 -2.87 11.82
C GLY A 164 5.19 -3.86 10.70
N GLU A 165 5.90 -3.38 9.69
CA GLU A 165 6.32 -4.17 8.51
C GLU A 165 7.24 -5.36 8.84
N GLN A 166 7.89 -5.34 10.01
CA GLN A 166 8.75 -6.41 10.50
C GLN A 166 8.09 -7.25 11.60
N GLY A 167 6.78 -7.06 11.82
CA GLY A 167 6.01 -7.74 12.84
C GLY A 167 6.34 -7.24 14.24
N GLN A 168 6.94 -6.05 14.35
CA GLN A 168 7.15 -5.40 15.64
C GLN A 168 5.82 -4.95 16.25
N ILE A 169 5.68 -5.11 17.56
CA ILE A 169 4.55 -4.60 18.35
C ILE A 169 5.07 -3.45 19.20
N GLY A 170 4.61 -2.24 18.91
CA GLY A 170 5.22 -1.02 19.44
C GLY A 170 6.69 -0.96 19.06
N PHE A 171 7.59 -0.77 20.01
CA PHE A 171 9.03 -0.87 19.79
C PHE A 171 9.65 -2.19 20.26
N ASN A 172 8.86 -3.26 20.34
CA ASN A 172 9.39 -4.62 20.41
C ASN A 172 9.84 -5.04 19.01
N GLU A 173 11.07 -4.69 18.65
CA GLU A 173 11.70 -4.98 17.36
C GLU A 173 12.17 -6.45 17.23
N PRO A 174 12.48 -6.94 16.01
CA PRO A 174 13.05 -8.28 15.78
C PRO A 174 14.18 -8.63 16.75
N GLY A 175 14.08 -9.81 17.38
CA GLY A 175 15.00 -10.26 18.44
C GLY A 175 14.56 -9.91 19.85
N SER A 176 13.46 -9.18 20.03
CA SER A 176 12.89 -8.88 21.34
C SER A 176 12.59 -10.14 22.15
N TYR A 177 12.84 -10.06 23.46
CA TYR A 177 12.65 -11.18 24.37
C TYR A 177 11.16 -11.43 24.66
N ALA A 178 10.69 -12.67 24.55
CA ALA A 178 9.29 -13.03 24.78
C ALA A 178 8.79 -12.67 26.19
N LYS A 179 9.64 -12.82 27.22
CA LYS A 179 9.30 -12.43 28.60
C LYS A 179 9.69 -10.97 28.91
N SER A 180 9.83 -10.14 27.88
CA SER A 180 10.16 -8.73 28.08
C SER A 180 9.02 -8.00 28.78
N VAL A 181 9.41 -7.13 29.71
CA VAL A 181 8.53 -6.21 30.42
C VAL A 181 8.70 -4.80 29.86
N THR A 182 7.96 -3.81 30.37
CA THR A 182 8.09 -2.42 29.92
C THR A 182 9.54 -1.96 30.12
N ARG A 183 10.13 -1.35 29.08
CA ARG A 183 11.57 -1.01 29.10
C ARG A 183 11.91 0.11 28.14
N LEU A 184 13.06 0.74 28.39
CA LEU A 184 13.74 1.59 27.43
C LEU A 184 14.43 0.72 26.39
N VAL A 185 14.20 1.02 25.11
CA VAL A 185 14.82 0.35 23.97
C VAL A 185 15.54 1.36 23.09
N GLN A 186 16.59 0.90 22.41
CA GLN A 186 17.19 1.65 21.30
C GLN A 186 16.40 1.32 20.04
N LEU A 187 16.13 2.34 19.23
CA LEU A 187 15.45 2.17 17.96
C LEU A 187 16.47 1.78 16.89
N THR A 188 16.16 0.73 16.13
CA THR A 188 16.93 0.36 14.95
C THR A 188 16.92 1.49 13.91
N TYR A 189 17.89 1.44 12.98
CA TYR A 189 17.89 2.34 11.83
C TYR A 189 16.58 2.26 11.05
N GLN A 190 16.01 1.06 10.87
CA GLN A 190 14.78 0.83 10.12
C GLN A 190 13.57 1.47 10.80
N SER A 191 13.38 1.27 12.11
CA SER A 191 12.32 1.98 12.85
C SER A 191 12.48 3.49 12.78
N ARG A 192 13.72 4.01 12.91
CA ARG A 192 13.97 5.45 12.79
C ARG A 192 13.65 5.98 11.40
N LYS A 193 13.93 5.20 10.37
CA LYS A 193 13.63 5.52 8.97
C LYS A 193 12.13 5.55 8.71
N GLN A 194 11.38 4.56 9.21
CA GLN A 194 9.92 4.52 9.10
C GLN A 194 9.26 5.71 9.80
N GLN A 195 9.81 6.17 10.93
CA GLN A 195 9.31 7.36 11.63
C GLN A 195 9.86 8.68 11.09
N ALA A 196 10.82 8.66 10.15
CA ALA A 196 11.50 9.86 9.65
C ALA A 196 10.53 10.88 9.04
N SER A 197 9.45 10.42 8.42
CA SER A 197 8.40 11.29 7.87
C SER A 197 7.72 12.17 8.94
N LEU A 198 7.59 11.67 10.18
CA LEU A 198 7.05 12.43 11.30
C LEU A 198 8.07 13.43 11.86
N PHE A 199 9.36 13.11 11.81
CA PHE A 199 10.44 13.92 12.38
C PHE A 199 11.18 14.79 11.37
N HIS A 200 10.75 14.82 10.10
CA HIS A 200 11.43 15.50 9.00
C HIS A 200 12.88 15.04 8.83
N GLY A 201 13.11 13.74 8.87
CA GLY A 201 14.41 13.11 8.68
C GLY A 201 14.76 12.07 9.75
N ALA A 202 15.49 11.04 9.35
CA ALA A 202 15.91 9.96 10.24
C ALA A 202 16.91 10.46 11.30
N GLU A 203 17.71 11.48 10.96
CA GLU A 203 18.63 12.19 11.84
C GLU A 203 17.92 12.93 12.98
N ASN A 204 16.71 13.43 12.72
CA ASN A 204 15.86 14.10 13.70
C ASN A 204 15.03 13.13 14.55
N THR A 205 14.94 11.86 14.14
CA THR A 205 14.16 10.85 14.86
C THR A 205 14.86 10.43 16.14
N PRO A 206 14.15 10.38 17.30
CA PRO A 206 14.69 9.89 18.56
C PRO A 206 15.42 8.55 18.42
N LYS A 207 16.46 8.35 19.22
CA LYS A 207 17.26 7.11 19.19
C LYS A 207 16.72 6.03 20.11
N MET A 208 15.81 6.38 21.00
CA MET A 208 15.26 5.47 22.01
C MET A 208 13.76 5.67 22.13
N ALA A 209 13.10 4.69 22.70
CA ALA A 209 11.70 4.74 23.08
C ALA A 209 11.48 3.91 24.35
N ILE A 210 10.44 4.22 25.10
CA ILE A 210 9.94 3.34 26.16
C ILE A 210 8.74 2.60 25.59
N THR A 211 8.75 1.27 25.68
CA THR A 211 7.70 0.41 25.13
C THR A 211 7.27 -0.62 26.16
N MET A 212 5.98 -0.92 26.18
CA MET A 212 5.42 -2.07 26.86
C MET A 212 6.08 -3.35 26.30
N GLY A 213 6.48 -4.25 27.17
CA GLY A 213 7.10 -5.51 26.76
C GLY A 213 6.09 -6.56 26.31
N LEU A 214 6.56 -7.56 25.55
CA LEU A 214 5.70 -8.64 25.06
C LEU A 214 4.99 -9.41 26.18
N ASN A 215 5.66 -9.62 27.32
CA ASN A 215 5.04 -10.29 28.47
C ASN A 215 3.90 -9.47 29.07
N THR A 216 4.02 -8.14 29.05
CA THR A 216 2.98 -7.25 29.54
C THR A 216 1.81 -7.23 28.57
N VAL A 217 2.06 -7.20 27.25
CA VAL A 217 1.02 -7.33 26.21
C VAL A 217 0.27 -8.66 26.35
N MET A 218 1.02 -9.78 26.50
CA MET A 218 0.47 -11.13 26.68
C MET A 218 -0.29 -11.33 28.00
N SER A 219 -0.25 -10.36 28.92
CA SER A 219 -1.02 -10.42 30.18
C SER A 219 -2.43 -9.86 30.06
N ALA A 220 -2.77 -9.25 28.91
CA ALA A 220 -4.14 -8.82 28.63
C ALA A 220 -5.10 -10.03 28.61
N LYS A 221 -6.38 -9.82 28.93
CA LYS A 221 -7.37 -10.90 28.88
C LYS A 221 -7.77 -11.26 27.45
N ARG A 222 -7.85 -10.25 26.57
CA ARG A 222 -8.11 -10.41 25.12
C ARG A 222 -7.20 -9.47 24.33
N ILE A 223 -6.73 -9.93 23.17
CA ILE A 223 -5.94 -9.13 22.23
C ILE A 223 -6.65 -9.07 20.88
N ILE A 224 -6.76 -7.87 20.31
CA ILE A 224 -7.13 -7.64 18.91
C ILE A 224 -5.90 -7.09 18.19
N LEU A 225 -5.40 -7.84 17.21
CA LEU A 225 -4.28 -7.45 16.36
C LEU A 225 -4.82 -6.92 15.02
N MET A 226 -4.57 -5.66 14.72
CA MET A 226 -5.01 -5.02 13.48
C MET A 226 -3.90 -4.97 12.43
N ALA A 227 -4.23 -5.26 11.18
CA ALA A 227 -3.35 -5.06 10.05
C ALA A 227 -4.12 -4.66 8.79
N TRP A 228 -3.81 -3.50 8.24
CA TRP A 228 -4.46 -2.95 7.05
C TRP A 228 -3.46 -2.77 5.93
N GLY A 229 -3.90 -3.02 4.70
CA GLY A 229 -3.12 -2.77 3.51
C GLY A 229 -2.22 -3.92 3.11
N GLU A 230 -1.94 -3.98 1.81
CA GLU A 230 -1.15 -5.03 1.20
C GLU A 230 0.33 -5.01 1.65
N ASP A 231 0.85 -3.87 2.12
CA ASP A 231 2.19 -3.78 2.75
C ASP A 231 2.31 -4.64 4.01
N LYS A 232 1.18 -5.03 4.61
CA LYS A 232 1.13 -5.94 5.76
C LYS A 232 0.95 -7.40 5.37
N ALA A 233 0.62 -7.73 4.12
CA ALA A 233 0.24 -9.08 3.76
C ALA A 233 1.33 -10.13 4.03
N GLN A 234 2.58 -9.80 3.67
CA GLN A 234 3.69 -10.73 3.83
C GLN A 234 4.02 -11.00 5.30
N ILE A 235 3.98 -9.97 6.14
CA ILE A 235 4.29 -10.10 7.56
C ILE A 235 3.11 -10.64 8.35
N LEU A 236 1.88 -10.40 7.89
CA LEU A 236 0.67 -11.00 8.44
C LEU A 236 0.69 -12.51 8.24
N HIS A 237 0.91 -12.99 7.01
CA HIS A 237 1.05 -14.43 6.73
C HIS A 237 2.07 -15.09 7.66
N LYS A 238 3.25 -14.48 7.82
CA LYS A 238 4.27 -14.98 8.76
C LYS A 238 3.84 -14.96 10.23
N THR A 239 3.00 -13.99 10.59
CA THR A 239 2.52 -13.81 11.98
C THR A 239 1.40 -14.78 12.32
N VAL A 240 0.49 -15.06 11.38
CA VAL A 240 -0.72 -15.84 11.65
C VAL A 240 -0.63 -17.29 11.17
N GLU A 241 0.20 -17.63 10.17
CA GLU A 241 0.29 -19.01 9.64
C GLU A 241 1.64 -19.70 9.91
N GLU A 242 2.76 -18.98 9.84
CA GLU A 242 4.11 -19.56 10.06
C GLU A 242 4.42 -19.82 11.55
N ASP A 243 5.51 -20.53 11.84
CA ASP A 243 5.93 -20.82 13.22
C ASP A 243 6.39 -19.57 13.97
N ALA A 244 5.93 -19.44 15.21
CA ALA A 244 6.31 -18.34 16.08
C ALA A 244 7.84 -18.22 16.23
N THR A 245 8.37 -17.03 15.93
CA THR A 245 9.79 -16.72 15.99
C THR A 245 10.04 -15.37 16.62
N ARG A 246 11.13 -15.24 17.39
CA ARG A 246 11.54 -13.96 17.99
C ARG A 246 11.93 -12.90 16.96
N LEU A 247 12.24 -13.33 15.74
CA LEU A 247 12.51 -12.42 14.63
C LEU A 247 11.24 -11.68 14.18
N ILE A 248 10.06 -12.19 14.52
CA ILE A 248 8.75 -11.60 14.21
C ILE A 248 7.96 -11.50 15.52
N PRO A 249 8.15 -10.44 16.31
CA PRO A 249 7.57 -10.32 17.65
C PRO A 249 6.06 -10.55 17.72
N ALA A 250 5.30 -10.16 16.70
CA ALA A 250 3.86 -10.41 16.60
C ALA A 250 3.49 -11.88 16.52
N SER A 251 4.34 -12.74 15.93
CA SER A 251 4.11 -14.19 15.88
C SER A 251 4.14 -14.82 17.28
N MET A 252 4.77 -14.19 18.28
CA MET A 252 4.74 -14.67 19.66
C MET A 252 3.34 -14.64 20.27
N LEU A 253 2.44 -13.80 19.73
CA LEU A 253 1.05 -13.70 20.17
C LEU A 253 0.21 -14.93 19.83
N GLN A 254 0.68 -15.83 18.96
CA GLN A 254 0.07 -17.14 18.71
C GLN A 254 -0.13 -17.96 20.01
N ASN A 255 0.65 -17.66 21.06
CA ASN A 255 0.55 -18.34 22.35
C ASN A 255 -0.54 -17.75 23.27
N HIS A 256 -1.26 -16.72 22.83
CA HIS A 256 -2.28 -16.06 23.63
C HIS A 256 -3.62 -16.80 23.50
N PRO A 257 -4.30 -17.15 24.60
CA PRO A 257 -5.50 -17.99 24.54
C PRO A 257 -6.74 -17.27 23.97
N ALA A 258 -6.74 -15.93 23.97
CA ALA A 258 -7.86 -15.11 23.49
C ALA A 258 -7.34 -13.98 22.60
N ILE A 259 -7.00 -14.31 21.36
CA ILE A 259 -6.52 -13.36 20.36
C ILE A 259 -7.29 -13.51 19.05
N GLU A 260 -7.46 -12.39 18.37
CA GLU A 260 -8.02 -12.31 17.02
C GLU A 260 -7.18 -11.34 16.18
N ALA A 261 -6.92 -11.68 14.93
CA ALA A 261 -6.39 -10.77 13.94
C ALA A 261 -7.55 -10.18 13.13
N VAL A 262 -7.61 -8.86 13.02
CA VAL A 262 -8.61 -8.15 12.22
C VAL A 262 -7.91 -7.44 11.08
N VAL A 263 -8.26 -7.81 9.86
CA VAL A 263 -7.51 -7.41 8.66
C VAL A 263 -8.44 -7.03 7.51
N ASP A 264 -7.94 -6.21 6.58
CA ASP A 264 -8.64 -5.95 5.33
C ASP A 264 -8.26 -6.97 4.25
N ASP A 265 -9.05 -7.05 3.17
CA ASP A 265 -8.82 -7.97 2.06
C ASP A 265 -7.39 -7.86 1.49
N ALA A 266 -6.86 -6.63 1.43
CA ALA A 266 -5.51 -6.37 0.93
C ALA A 266 -4.42 -6.94 1.85
N ALA A 267 -4.55 -6.83 3.18
CA ALA A 267 -3.63 -7.46 4.12
C ALA A 267 -3.78 -8.99 4.14
N ALA A 268 -4.96 -9.53 3.82
CA ALA A 268 -5.23 -10.97 3.80
C ALA A 268 -4.73 -11.68 2.53
N ASP A 269 -4.26 -10.96 1.51
CA ASP A 269 -4.08 -11.48 0.14
C ASP A 269 -3.07 -12.65 0.03
N LEU A 270 -2.14 -12.73 0.98
CA LEU A 270 -1.16 -13.82 1.08
C LEU A 270 -1.54 -14.94 2.04
N LEU A 271 -2.64 -14.83 2.77
CA LEU A 271 -3.15 -15.91 3.62
C LEU A 271 -3.60 -17.08 2.76
N THR A 272 -3.46 -18.30 3.28
CA THR A 272 -3.78 -19.53 2.55
C THR A 272 -5.22 -19.52 2.03
N VAL A 273 -6.17 -19.00 2.82
CA VAL A 273 -7.59 -18.86 2.45
C VAL A 273 -7.85 -17.96 1.22
N LYS A 274 -6.93 -17.06 0.86
CA LYS A 274 -7.02 -16.17 -0.32
C LYS A 274 -6.06 -16.59 -1.44
N LYS A 275 -4.84 -16.99 -1.07
CA LYS A 275 -3.77 -17.34 -1.99
C LYS A 275 -3.97 -18.73 -2.61
N ALA A 276 -4.37 -19.71 -1.80
CA ALA A 276 -4.55 -21.10 -2.21
C ALA A 276 -5.79 -21.74 -1.55
N PRO A 277 -7.00 -21.18 -1.78
CA PRO A 277 -8.23 -21.61 -1.09
C PRO A 277 -8.54 -23.11 -1.26
N TRP A 278 -8.15 -23.72 -2.37
CA TRP A 278 -8.32 -25.15 -2.65
C TRP A 278 -7.59 -26.09 -1.68
N VAL A 279 -6.62 -25.58 -0.92
CA VAL A 279 -5.93 -26.37 0.10
C VAL A 279 -6.77 -26.51 1.38
N VAL A 280 -7.69 -25.56 1.62
CA VAL A 280 -8.50 -25.53 2.83
C VAL A 280 -9.95 -25.97 2.62
N GLY A 281 -10.50 -25.84 1.41
CA GLY A 281 -11.86 -26.28 1.11
C GLY A 281 -12.28 -26.16 -0.35
N PRO A 282 -13.55 -26.46 -0.65
CA PRO A 282 -14.10 -26.43 -2.00
C PRO A 282 -14.11 -25.01 -2.56
N CYS A 283 -13.92 -24.87 -3.87
CA CYS A 283 -13.82 -23.58 -4.53
C CYS A 283 -14.84 -23.41 -5.66
N ASP A 284 -15.30 -22.17 -5.85
CA ASP A 284 -15.97 -21.75 -7.08
C ASP A 284 -14.92 -21.48 -8.15
N TRP A 285 -14.79 -22.40 -9.12
CA TRP A 285 -13.71 -22.42 -10.10
C TRP A 285 -14.01 -21.56 -11.33
N THR A 286 -13.46 -20.35 -11.35
CA THR A 286 -13.44 -19.49 -12.55
C THR A 286 -12.21 -19.80 -13.43
N PRO A 287 -12.19 -19.43 -14.72
CA PRO A 287 -11.01 -19.60 -15.57
C PRO A 287 -9.73 -18.97 -15.00
N ARG A 288 -9.85 -17.81 -14.34
CA ARG A 288 -8.71 -17.10 -13.78
C ARG A 288 -8.29 -17.68 -12.42
N LEU A 289 -9.21 -18.22 -11.60
CA LEU A 289 -8.84 -19.04 -10.44
C LEU A 289 -8.12 -20.33 -10.84
N VAL A 290 -8.56 -20.99 -11.91
CA VAL A 290 -7.87 -22.18 -12.45
C VAL A 290 -6.46 -21.83 -12.91
N ARG A 291 -6.29 -20.73 -13.66
CA ARG A 291 -4.96 -20.23 -14.03
C ARG A 291 -4.10 -19.94 -12.80
N LYS A 292 -4.65 -19.26 -11.79
CA LYS A 292 -3.97 -18.98 -10.51
C LYS A 292 -3.49 -20.28 -9.84
N ALA A 293 -4.37 -21.28 -9.72
CA ALA A 293 -4.05 -22.56 -9.11
C ALA A 293 -2.95 -23.33 -9.84
N VAL A 294 -2.97 -23.33 -11.18
CA VAL A 294 -1.93 -23.99 -11.99
C VAL A 294 -0.59 -23.26 -11.91
N VAL A 295 -0.59 -21.93 -11.95
CA VAL A 295 0.64 -21.13 -11.74
C VAL A 295 1.22 -21.38 -10.36
N TRP A 296 0.39 -21.36 -9.31
CA TRP A 296 0.79 -21.71 -7.95
C TRP A 296 1.36 -23.14 -7.88
N LEU A 297 0.71 -24.11 -8.53
CA LEU A 297 1.19 -25.49 -8.56
C LEU A 297 2.58 -25.59 -9.17
N CYS A 298 2.83 -24.89 -10.29
CA CYS A 298 4.17 -24.79 -10.90
C CYS A 298 5.21 -24.26 -9.92
N GLU A 299 4.87 -23.24 -9.11
CA GLU A 299 5.75 -22.71 -8.07
C GLU A 299 6.02 -23.72 -6.95
N VAL A 300 5.03 -24.52 -6.56
CA VAL A 300 5.18 -25.54 -5.51
C VAL A 300 6.06 -26.70 -5.98
N VAL A 301 5.76 -27.27 -7.15
CA VAL A 301 6.47 -28.47 -7.66
C VAL A 301 7.72 -28.14 -8.47
N LYS A 302 7.98 -26.86 -8.75
CA LYS A 302 9.09 -26.35 -9.57
C LYS A 302 9.14 -26.98 -10.96
N LYS A 303 7.98 -27.04 -11.63
CA LYS A 303 7.84 -27.53 -13.02
C LYS A 303 7.10 -26.49 -13.87
N PRO A 304 7.43 -26.35 -15.16
CA PRO A 304 6.63 -25.54 -16.09
C PRO A 304 5.28 -26.20 -16.35
N ILE A 305 4.31 -25.41 -16.83
CA ILE A 305 2.89 -25.78 -16.96
C ILE A 305 2.72 -27.11 -17.72
N LEU A 306 3.37 -27.24 -18.88
CA LEU A 306 3.23 -28.43 -19.74
C LEU A 306 3.94 -29.68 -19.21
N LYS A 307 4.69 -29.59 -18.11
CA LYS A 307 5.33 -30.74 -17.44
C LYS A 307 4.60 -31.19 -16.17
N LEU A 308 3.51 -30.51 -15.80
CA LEU A 308 2.67 -30.95 -14.69
C LEU A 308 1.99 -32.28 -15.01
N THR A 309 1.94 -33.16 -14.02
CA THR A 309 1.34 -34.49 -14.11
C THR A 309 0.10 -34.59 -13.24
N TYR A 310 -0.76 -35.57 -13.50
CA TYR A 310 -1.92 -35.86 -12.65
C TYR A 310 -1.56 -35.96 -11.15
N GLN A 311 -0.44 -36.62 -10.83
CA GLN A 311 0.02 -36.77 -9.44
C GLN A 311 0.34 -35.42 -8.78
N ASP A 312 0.86 -34.44 -9.54
CA ASP A 312 1.14 -33.11 -9.02
C ASP A 312 -0.16 -32.41 -8.57
N TYR A 313 -1.24 -32.53 -9.35
CA TYR A 313 -2.56 -31.97 -8.98
C TYR A 313 -3.13 -32.63 -7.72
N ILE A 314 -3.16 -33.96 -7.68
CA ILE A 314 -3.76 -34.72 -6.56
C ILE A 314 -2.98 -34.50 -5.26
N SER A 315 -1.65 -34.52 -5.31
CA SER A 315 -0.81 -34.31 -4.12
C SER A 315 -0.89 -32.89 -3.54
N ASN A 316 -1.49 -31.94 -4.26
CA ASN A 316 -1.60 -30.54 -3.86
C ASN A 316 -3.07 -30.05 -3.80
N SER A 317 -4.01 -30.97 -3.55
CA SER A 317 -5.43 -30.67 -3.30
C SER A 317 -6.17 -30.03 -4.49
N LEU A 318 -5.72 -30.30 -5.73
CA LEU A 318 -6.36 -29.81 -6.96
C LEU A 318 -7.15 -30.90 -7.71
N GLY A 319 -7.36 -32.07 -7.09
CA GLY A 319 -8.15 -33.15 -7.70
C GLY A 319 -9.61 -32.76 -7.93
N GLU A 320 -10.23 -32.12 -6.93
CA GLU A 320 -11.61 -31.63 -7.03
C GLU A 320 -11.79 -30.65 -8.20
N MET A 321 -10.79 -29.80 -8.46
CA MET A 321 -10.80 -28.91 -9.62
C MET A 321 -10.93 -29.67 -10.93
N LEU A 322 -10.15 -30.75 -11.11
CA LEU A 322 -10.19 -31.57 -12.32
C LEU A 322 -11.55 -32.25 -12.49
N ASP A 323 -12.11 -32.78 -11.40
CA ASP A 323 -13.41 -33.44 -11.38
C ASP A 323 -14.56 -32.49 -11.72
N ILE A 324 -14.59 -31.29 -11.10
CA ILE A 324 -15.64 -30.28 -11.32
C ILE A 324 -15.59 -29.73 -12.74
N ILE A 325 -14.39 -29.43 -13.24
CA ILE A 325 -14.22 -28.91 -14.60
C ILE A 325 -14.46 -30.02 -15.64
N GLY A 326 -14.32 -31.29 -15.26
CA GLY A 326 -14.51 -32.44 -16.14
C GLY A 326 -13.46 -32.51 -17.24
N MET A 327 -12.24 -32.02 -16.98
CA MET A 327 -11.13 -31.99 -17.93
C MET A 327 -9.97 -32.84 -17.42
N GLU A 328 -9.33 -33.58 -18.34
CA GLU A 328 -8.07 -34.25 -18.04
C GLU A 328 -6.99 -33.23 -17.71
N TYR A 329 -6.07 -33.58 -16.81
CA TYR A 329 -5.01 -32.67 -16.36
C TYR A 329 -4.18 -32.11 -17.52
N SER A 330 -3.99 -32.89 -18.59
CA SER A 330 -3.27 -32.45 -19.80
C SER A 330 -4.00 -31.34 -20.54
N ASP A 331 -5.34 -31.39 -20.61
CA ASP A 331 -6.14 -30.39 -21.28
C ASP A 331 -6.18 -29.09 -20.47
N VAL A 332 -6.21 -29.19 -19.13
CA VAL A 332 -6.05 -28.05 -18.23
C VAL A 332 -4.69 -27.38 -18.43
N ASN A 333 -3.60 -28.14 -18.48
CA ASN A 333 -2.26 -27.61 -18.74
C ASN A 333 -2.22 -26.83 -20.07
N ILE A 334 -2.76 -27.41 -21.16
CA ILE A 334 -2.78 -26.76 -22.48
C ILE A 334 -3.63 -25.48 -22.44
N LYS A 335 -4.80 -25.52 -21.81
CA LYS A 335 -5.70 -24.38 -21.70
C LYS A 335 -5.04 -23.22 -20.95
N VAL A 336 -4.43 -23.48 -19.79
CA VAL A 336 -3.74 -22.46 -18.98
C VAL A 336 -2.50 -21.93 -19.69
N PHE A 337 -1.73 -22.81 -20.35
CA PHE A 337 -0.57 -22.40 -21.15
C PHE A 337 -0.98 -21.44 -22.27
N ASN A 338 -2.03 -21.78 -23.03
CA ASN A 338 -2.54 -20.94 -24.11
C ASN A 338 -3.12 -19.62 -23.58
N ASP A 339 -3.87 -19.66 -22.47
CA ASP A 339 -4.42 -18.47 -21.84
C ASP A 339 -3.31 -17.50 -21.42
N LEU A 340 -2.25 -17.99 -20.76
CA LEU A 340 -1.10 -17.17 -20.40
C LEU A 340 -0.36 -16.65 -21.63
N GLN A 341 -0.18 -17.48 -22.67
CA GLN A 341 0.42 -17.04 -23.94
C GLN A 341 -0.40 -15.93 -24.62
N HIS A 342 -1.73 -16.00 -24.56
CA HIS A 342 -2.64 -15.02 -25.14
C HIS A 342 -2.57 -13.66 -24.43
N THR A 343 -2.15 -13.61 -23.16
CA THR A 343 -1.89 -12.32 -22.48
C THR A 343 -0.69 -11.56 -23.07
N ILE A 344 0.25 -12.25 -23.72
CA ILE A 344 1.50 -11.66 -24.22
C ILE A 344 1.22 -10.89 -25.52
N THR A 345 1.55 -9.59 -25.53
CA THR A 345 1.38 -8.73 -26.70
C THR A 345 2.54 -7.76 -26.90
N GLY A 346 3.00 -7.65 -28.15
CA GLY A 346 3.91 -6.58 -28.58
C GLY A 346 3.17 -5.29 -28.95
N TRP A 347 1.84 -5.26 -28.92
CA TRP A 347 1.01 -4.12 -29.31
C TRP A 347 0.00 -3.80 -28.19
N PRO A 348 0.43 -3.10 -27.14
CA PRO A 348 -0.43 -2.76 -26.00
C PRO A 348 -1.63 -1.87 -26.37
N GLY A 349 -1.54 -1.12 -27.48
CA GLY A 349 -2.65 -0.36 -28.04
C GLY A 349 -3.47 -1.09 -29.11
N GLY A 350 -3.19 -2.38 -29.35
CA GLY A 350 -3.81 -3.18 -30.41
C GLY A 350 -3.12 -3.00 -31.75
N LYS A 351 -2.81 -4.10 -32.44
CA LYS A 351 -2.13 -4.07 -33.74
C LYS A 351 -3.13 -3.81 -34.86
N PRO A 352 -3.00 -2.74 -35.67
CA PRO A 352 -3.92 -2.47 -36.75
C PRO A 352 -3.88 -3.57 -37.81
N ASN A 353 -5.05 -3.93 -38.36
CA ASN A 353 -5.21 -4.94 -39.42
C ASN A 353 -4.68 -6.34 -39.08
N ALA A 354 -4.70 -6.72 -37.80
CA ALA A 354 -4.32 -8.06 -37.35
C ALA A 354 -5.52 -8.78 -36.71
N ASP A 355 -5.49 -10.11 -36.73
CA ASP A 355 -6.42 -10.93 -35.94
C ASP A 355 -6.08 -10.76 -34.45
N ASP A 356 -7.06 -10.27 -33.70
CA ASP A 356 -7.01 -9.94 -32.28
C ASP A 356 -7.94 -10.83 -31.44
N SER A 357 -8.54 -11.86 -32.04
CA SER A 357 -9.50 -12.77 -31.37
C SER A 357 -8.96 -13.44 -30.10
N THR A 358 -7.64 -13.58 -30.00
CA THR A 358 -6.93 -14.14 -28.83
C THR A 358 -6.00 -13.14 -28.16
N ARG A 359 -6.08 -11.85 -28.50
CA ARG A 359 -5.19 -10.81 -27.95
C ARG A 359 -5.88 -10.02 -26.84
N PRO A 360 -5.13 -9.45 -25.89
CA PRO A 360 -5.72 -8.77 -24.74
C PRO A 360 -6.36 -7.42 -25.10
N VAL A 361 -6.04 -6.88 -26.28
CA VAL A 361 -6.45 -5.55 -26.74
C VAL A 361 -6.90 -5.63 -28.21
N PRO A 362 -8.10 -5.09 -28.53
CA PRO A 362 -8.61 -5.07 -29.89
C PRO A 362 -7.82 -4.10 -30.78
N SER A 363 -7.63 -4.50 -32.04
CA SER A 363 -6.99 -3.79 -33.14
C SER A 363 -7.70 -2.49 -33.53
N THR A 364 -9.02 -2.41 -33.32
CA THR A 364 -9.84 -1.23 -33.60
C THR A 364 -10.37 -0.59 -32.31
N PRO A 365 -10.53 0.75 -32.27
CA PRO A 365 -10.03 1.73 -33.25
C PRO A 365 -8.50 1.87 -33.20
N TYR A 366 -7.90 2.38 -34.28
CA TYR A 366 -6.50 2.79 -34.37
C TYR A 366 -6.39 4.13 -35.13
N PRO A 367 -5.64 5.13 -34.62
CA PRO A 367 -4.94 5.12 -33.33
C PRO A 367 -5.91 5.14 -32.14
N LYS A 368 -5.49 4.55 -31.01
CA LYS A 368 -6.21 4.68 -29.74
C LYS A 368 -5.78 5.96 -29.02
N ARG A 369 -6.77 6.68 -28.46
CA ARG A 369 -6.58 7.66 -27.38
C ARG A 369 -6.34 6.95 -26.06
N VAL A 370 -5.25 7.30 -25.36
CA VAL A 370 -4.81 6.66 -24.13
C VAL A 370 -4.52 7.72 -23.07
N ILE A 371 -4.93 7.50 -21.82
CA ILE A 371 -4.48 8.31 -20.67
C ILE A 371 -3.74 7.42 -19.68
N ILE A 372 -2.54 7.85 -19.28
CA ILE A 372 -1.78 7.24 -18.18
C ILE A 372 -1.86 8.19 -16.98
N PHE A 373 -2.55 7.79 -15.92
CA PHE A 373 -2.55 8.55 -14.67
C PHE A 373 -1.34 8.17 -13.84
N SER A 374 -0.55 9.17 -13.47
CA SER A 374 0.70 9.03 -12.74
C SER A 374 0.55 9.77 -11.40
N PRO A 375 0.34 9.06 -10.27
CA PRO A 375 0.17 9.68 -8.95
C PRO A 375 1.32 10.62 -8.59
N HIS A 376 2.56 10.15 -8.79
CA HIS A 376 3.79 10.96 -8.73
C HIS A 376 4.44 11.05 -10.11
N PRO A 377 5.15 12.16 -10.45
CA PRO A 377 5.61 12.39 -11.81
C PRO A 377 6.55 11.36 -12.47
N ASP A 378 7.05 10.39 -11.72
CA ASP A 378 7.95 9.32 -12.16
C ASP A 378 7.28 7.93 -12.18
N ASP A 379 6.07 7.80 -11.63
CA ASP A 379 5.36 6.51 -11.52
C ASP A 379 5.06 5.90 -12.90
N ASP A 380 4.73 6.71 -13.89
CA ASP A 380 4.48 6.33 -15.29
C ASP A 380 5.70 5.62 -15.91
N VAL A 381 6.90 6.18 -15.74
CA VAL A 381 8.13 5.64 -16.35
C VAL A 381 8.74 4.52 -15.54
N ILE A 382 8.62 4.53 -14.21
CA ILE A 382 9.10 3.44 -13.33
C ILE A 382 8.23 2.20 -13.51
N SER A 383 6.91 2.39 -13.58
CA SER A 383 5.95 1.30 -13.52
C SER A 383 5.67 0.68 -14.89
N MET A 384 5.45 1.52 -15.90
CA MET A 384 5.04 1.08 -17.24
C MET A 384 5.79 1.79 -18.36
N GLY A 385 7.00 2.30 -18.08
CA GLY A 385 7.75 3.13 -19.03
C GLY A 385 8.03 2.45 -20.37
N GLY A 386 8.24 1.13 -20.39
CA GLY A 386 8.44 0.41 -21.65
C GLY A 386 7.17 0.39 -22.50
N THR A 387 6.04 0.09 -21.88
CA THR A 387 4.71 0.10 -22.51
C THR A 387 4.31 1.52 -22.94
N PHE A 388 4.59 2.54 -22.12
CA PHE A 388 4.32 3.94 -22.44
C PHE A 388 5.10 4.38 -23.68
N ILE A 389 6.42 4.18 -23.71
CA ILE A 389 7.26 4.49 -24.86
C ILE A 389 6.74 3.77 -26.11
N ARG A 390 6.40 2.48 -25.98
CA ARG A 390 5.89 1.67 -27.09
C ARG A 390 4.56 2.17 -27.64
N LEU A 391 3.62 2.61 -26.79
CA LEU A 391 2.36 3.20 -27.24
C LEU A 391 2.59 4.46 -28.09
N VAL A 392 3.53 5.31 -27.68
CA VAL A 392 3.92 6.53 -28.43
C VAL A 392 4.59 6.15 -29.76
N GLU A 393 5.56 5.23 -29.74
CA GLU A 393 6.27 4.76 -30.94
C GLU A 393 5.32 4.05 -31.94
N GLN A 394 4.27 3.41 -31.44
CA GLN A 394 3.22 2.78 -32.25
C GLN A 394 2.17 3.77 -32.79
N GLY A 395 2.33 5.08 -32.55
CA GLY A 395 1.49 6.12 -33.14
C GLY A 395 0.12 6.29 -32.47
N HIS A 396 -0.05 5.82 -31.24
CA HIS A 396 -1.25 6.10 -30.44
C HIS A 396 -1.27 7.56 -29.96
N ASP A 397 -2.47 8.08 -29.72
CA ASP A 397 -2.66 9.41 -29.12
C ASP A 397 -2.60 9.27 -27.59
N VAL A 398 -1.38 9.34 -27.05
CA VAL A 398 -1.10 9.07 -25.65
C VAL A 398 -1.07 10.37 -24.86
N HIS A 399 -1.71 10.38 -23.70
CA HIS A 399 -1.62 11.45 -22.72
C HIS A 399 -1.12 10.90 -21.39
N VAL A 400 -0.38 11.70 -20.64
CA VAL A 400 -0.02 11.41 -19.25
C VAL A 400 -0.58 12.49 -18.34
N ALA A 401 -1.16 12.08 -17.22
CA ALA A 401 -1.81 12.94 -16.25
C ALA A 401 -1.10 12.82 -14.89
N TYR A 402 -0.26 13.81 -14.58
CA TYR A 402 0.45 13.93 -13.32
C TYR A 402 -0.47 14.51 -12.25
N GLN A 403 -0.80 13.70 -11.24
CA GLN A 403 -1.82 14.04 -10.26
C GLN A 403 -1.29 14.98 -9.16
N THR A 404 -0.04 14.80 -8.74
CA THR A 404 0.64 15.67 -7.77
C THR A 404 1.59 16.68 -8.43
N SER A 405 1.84 17.79 -7.76
CA SER A 405 2.90 18.75 -8.13
C SER A 405 4.31 18.24 -7.81
N GLY A 406 4.43 17.27 -6.89
CA GLY A 406 5.70 16.67 -6.47
C GLY A 406 6.64 17.62 -5.72
N ASN A 407 6.17 18.82 -5.38
CA ASN A 407 6.98 19.91 -4.83
C ASN A 407 7.70 19.56 -3.52
N VAL A 408 7.06 18.79 -2.63
CA VAL A 408 7.64 18.41 -1.34
C VAL A 408 8.84 17.46 -1.46
N ALA A 409 9.04 16.82 -2.62
CA ALA A 409 10.09 15.83 -2.83
C ALA A 409 11.39 16.44 -3.38
N VAL A 410 11.42 17.74 -3.70
CA VAL A 410 12.61 18.41 -4.23
C VAL A 410 13.42 19.03 -3.10
N HIS A 411 14.72 18.74 -3.06
CA HIS A 411 15.64 19.33 -2.09
C HIS A 411 15.98 20.80 -2.43
N ASP A 412 16.26 21.59 -1.41
CA ASP A 412 16.57 23.02 -1.56
C ASP A 412 17.83 23.24 -2.43
N ASP A 413 18.82 22.35 -2.35
CA ASP A 413 20.04 22.42 -3.15
C ASP A 413 19.78 22.23 -4.64
N VAL A 414 18.77 21.42 -5.01
CA VAL A 414 18.34 21.27 -6.40
C VAL A 414 17.76 22.58 -6.91
N VAL A 415 16.97 23.28 -6.08
CA VAL A 415 16.46 24.62 -6.41
C VAL A 415 17.62 25.57 -6.68
N MET A 416 18.63 25.59 -5.80
CA MET A 416 19.81 26.44 -5.97
C MET A 416 20.59 26.11 -7.24
N GLN A 417 20.78 24.82 -7.57
CA GLN A 417 21.44 24.38 -8.80
C GLN A 417 20.75 24.91 -10.07
N HIS A 418 19.42 24.86 -10.11
CA HIS A 418 18.65 25.39 -11.25
C HIS A 418 18.75 26.91 -11.36
N ILE A 419 18.73 27.61 -10.22
CA ILE A 419 18.87 29.07 -10.18
C ILE A 419 20.28 29.52 -10.55
N ASP A 420 21.31 28.82 -10.11
CA ASP A 420 22.69 29.08 -10.53
C ASP A 420 22.84 28.86 -12.04
N SER A 421 22.27 27.78 -12.59
CA SER A 421 22.27 27.55 -14.04
C SER A 421 21.59 28.68 -14.81
N ALA A 422 20.42 29.16 -14.33
CA ALA A 422 19.74 30.30 -14.93
C ALA A 422 20.59 31.59 -14.85
N ARG A 423 21.28 31.82 -13.73
CA ARG A 423 22.20 32.97 -13.56
C ARG A 423 23.37 32.90 -14.55
N GLU A 424 24.05 31.76 -14.66
CA GLU A 424 25.18 31.59 -15.58
C GLU A 424 24.76 31.79 -17.06
N LEU A 425 23.51 31.47 -17.40
CA LEU A 425 22.93 31.69 -18.73
C LEU A 425 22.40 33.12 -18.95
N GLY A 426 22.48 34.01 -17.96
CA GLY A 426 21.97 35.38 -18.04
C GLY A 426 20.45 35.53 -17.88
N TYR A 427 19.76 34.47 -17.44
CA TYR A 427 18.31 34.46 -17.17
C TYR A 427 17.97 34.62 -15.67
N GLY A 428 18.96 34.60 -14.78
CA GLY A 428 18.75 34.62 -13.31
C GLY A 428 19.14 35.94 -12.64
N ASP A 429 18.15 36.74 -12.23
CA ASP A 429 18.31 38.01 -11.50
C ASP A 429 17.75 37.96 -10.06
N ARG A 430 17.01 36.91 -9.70
CA ARG A 430 16.29 36.76 -8.41
C ARG A 430 16.97 35.81 -7.41
N VAL A 431 18.28 35.56 -7.53
CA VAL A 431 19.01 34.60 -6.69
C VAL A 431 18.89 34.92 -5.19
N GLU A 432 19.07 36.19 -4.81
CA GLU A 432 18.99 36.61 -3.41
C GLU A 432 17.57 36.52 -2.84
N GLU A 433 16.55 36.62 -3.70
CA GLU A 433 15.17 36.40 -3.29
C GLU A 433 14.91 34.92 -2.99
N VAL A 434 15.36 34.01 -3.86
CA VAL A 434 15.23 32.56 -3.65
C VAL A 434 15.95 32.14 -2.35
N LYS A 435 17.16 32.65 -2.10
CA LYS A 435 17.87 32.40 -0.83
C LYS A 435 17.07 32.85 0.39
N LYS A 436 16.42 34.02 0.33
CA LYS A 436 15.55 34.51 1.41
C LYS A 436 14.33 33.62 1.61
N ILE A 437 13.72 33.14 0.53
CA ILE A 437 12.59 32.20 0.58
C ILE A 437 13.03 30.92 1.30
N ILE A 438 14.16 30.32 0.92
CA ILE A 438 14.71 29.11 1.57
C ILE A 438 15.01 29.38 3.05
N ALA A 439 15.66 30.51 3.36
CA ALA A 439 15.99 30.89 4.74
C ALA A 439 14.77 31.17 5.63
N SER A 440 13.59 31.40 5.05
CA SER A 440 12.35 31.65 5.79
C SER A 440 11.71 30.38 6.39
N LYS A 441 12.24 29.19 6.05
CA LYS A 441 11.77 27.90 6.58
C LYS A 441 11.86 27.86 8.10
N LYS A 442 10.82 27.33 8.74
CA LYS A 442 10.79 27.07 10.18
C LYS A 442 10.70 25.57 10.43
N LYS A 443 11.53 25.06 11.34
CA LYS A 443 11.57 23.63 11.67
C LYS A 443 10.21 23.19 12.21
N GLY A 444 9.61 22.18 11.59
CA GLY A 444 8.30 21.63 11.99
C GLY A 444 7.08 22.33 11.38
N GLU A 445 7.26 23.39 10.58
CA GLU A 445 6.17 24.05 9.84
C GLU A 445 6.17 23.62 8.35
N PRO A 446 5.02 23.70 7.65
CA PRO A 446 4.95 23.53 6.20
C PRO A 446 5.91 24.45 5.44
N GLU A 447 6.39 24.00 4.27
CA GLU A 447 7.30 24.84 3.48
C GLU A 447 6.57 26.08 2.91
N PRO A 448 7.26 27.22 2.75
CA PRO A 448 6.66 28.43 2.18
C PRO A 448 6.08 28.16 0.78
N ARG A 449 4.89 28.68 0.50
CA ARG A 449 4.23 28.53 -0.82
C ARG A 449 5.13 28.93 -2.01
N PRO A 450 5.88 30.04 -1.96
CA PRO A 450 6.81 30.39 -3.05
C PRO A 450 7.91 29.35 -3.28
N LEU A 451 8.39 28.68 -2.22
CA LEU A 451 9.38 27.61 -2.36
C LEU A 451 8.78 26.39 -3.04
N LEU A 452 7.56 26.02 -2.64
CA LEU A 452 6.82 24.90 -3.22
C LEU A 452 6.51 25.12 -4.71
N GLU A 453 6.25 26.36 -5.13
CA GLU A 453 6.05 26.72 -6.53
C GLU A 453 7.33 26.51 -7.35
N LEU A 454 8.49 26.93 -6.84
CA LEU A 454 9.79 26.69 -7.49
C LEU A 454 10.08 25.19 -7.62
N LYS A 455 9.90 24.45 -6.52
CA LYS A 455 10.10 22.99 -6.49
C LYS A 455 9.15 22.25 -7.43
N GLY A 456 7.89 22.65 -7.46
CA GLY A 456 6.90 22.12 -8.41
C GLY A 456 7.30 22.39 -9.87
N ALA A 457 7.79 23.59 -10.18
CA ALA A 457 8.26 23.91 -11.53
C ALA A 457 9.41 23.00 -11.99
N ILE A 458 10.36 22.68 -11.10
CA ILE A 458 11.44 21.72 -11.38
C ILE A 458 10.88 20.33 -11.69
N ARG A 459 9.97 19.80 -10.86
CA ARG A 459 9.34 18.48 -11.12
C ARG A 459 8.59 18.44 -12.45
N ARG A 460 7.89 19.51 -12.80
CA ARG A 460 7.23 19.61 -14.11
C ARG A 460 8.24 19.61 -15.26
N ALA A 461 9.34 20.36 -15.12
CA ALA A 461 10.39 20.39 -16.13
C ALA A 461 11.04 19.01 -16.34
N GLU A 462 11.28 18.27 -15.26
CA GLU A 462 11.77 16.88 -15.31
C GLU A 462 10.80 15.95 -16.06
N ALA A 463 9.52 15.97 -15.68
CA ALA A 463 8.48 15.16 -16.32
C ALA A 463 8.34 15.48 -17.81
N ARG A 464 8.33 16.78 -18.16
CA ARG A 464 8.36 17.23 -19.57
C ARG A 464 9.62 16.71 -20.29
N GLY A 465 10.77 16.73 -19.63
CA GLY A 465 12.02 16.21 -20.17
C GLY A 465 12.01 14.70 -20.40
N ALA A 466 11.35 13.94 -19.52
CA ALA A 466 11.16 12.49 -19.66
C ALA A 466 10.33 12.18 -20.90
N VAL A 467 9.12 12.74 -21.01
CA VAL A 467 8.20 12.40 -22.09
C VAL A 467 8.66 12.87 -23.46
N ARG A 468 9.33 14.04 -23.51
CA ARG A 468 9.96 14.55 -24.74
C ARG A 468 11.05 13.61 -25.25
N SER A 469 11.75 12.91 -24.36
CA SER A 469 12.88 12.06 -24.75
C SER A 469 12.48 10.86 -25.62
N PHE A 470 11.20 10.49 -25.62
CA PHE A 470 10.63 9.43 -26.46
C PHE A 470 9.54 9.94 -27.41
N GLY A 471 9.50 11.26 -27.67
CA GLY A 471 8.70 11.84 -28.76
C GLY A 471 7.28 12.27 -28.39
N LEU A 472 6.89 12.26 -27.12
CA LEU A 472 5.60 12.81 -26.70
C LEU A 472 5.65 14.35 -26.71
N ASN A 473 4.61 15.00 -27.22
CA ASN A 473 4.48 16.45 -27.15
C ASN A 473 4.11 16.89 -25.74
N GLU A 474 5.07 17.45 -25.00
CA GLU A 474 4.84 17.79 -23.60
C GLU A 474 3.82 18.92 -23.39
N ASP A 475 3.58 19.78 -24.38
CA ASP A 475 2.70 20.95 -24.22
C ASP A 475 1.23 20.61 -24.39
N THR A 476 0.92 19.51 -25.08
CA THR A 476 -0.45 19.07 -25.38
C THR A 476 -0.80 17.72 -24.75
N ASN A 477 0.18 16.85 -24.54
CA ASN A 477 -0.04 15.49 -24.05
C ASN A 477 0.42 15.26 -22.60
N ALA A 478 1.14 16.20 -21.96
CA ALA A 478 1.48 16.11 -20.54
C ALA A 478 0.64 17.07 -19.68
N HIS A 479 -0.24 16.50 -18.87
CA HIS A 479 -1.21 17.22 -18.03
C HIS A 479 -0.77 17.25 -16.58
N PHE A 480 -0.77 18.42 -15.95
CA PHE A 480 -0.39 18.62 -14.55
C PHE A 480 -1.60 19.03 -13.73
N LEU A 481 -2.26 18.07 -13.09
CA LEU A 481 -3.57 18.28 -12.45
C LEU A 481 -3.47 19.04 -11.13
N ASN A 482 -2.38 18.87 -10.38
CA ASN A 482 -2.16 19.46 -9.06
C ASN A 482 -3.39 19.28 -8.15
N LEU A 483 -3.82 18.03 -7.97
CA LEU A 483 -5.06 17.73 -7.26
C LEU A 483 -5.06 18.40 -5.87
N PRO A 484 -6.12 19.16 -5.51
CA PRO A 484 -6.20 19.91 -4.26
C PRO A 484 -5.80 19.14 -3.00
N PHE A 485 -6.09 17.84 -2.91
CA PHE A 485 -5.71 17.05 -1.74
C PHE A 485 -4.18 16.93 -1.53
N TYR A 486 -3.38 17.10 -2.59
CA TYR A 486 -1.92 17.17 -2.48
C TYR A 486 -1.39 18.54 -2.04
N GLU A 487 -2.19 19.59 -2.24
CA GLU A 487 -1.76 21.00 -2.16
C GLU A 487 -1.91 21.62 -0.76
N THR A 488 -1.64 20.84 0.29
CA THR A 488 -1.69 21.30 1.70
C THR A 488 -0.45 22.09 2.13
N GLY A 489 0.61 22.07 1.33
CA GLY A 489 1.91 22.67 1.64
C GLY A 489 2.80 21.85 2.58
N GLY A 490 2.32 20.70 3.06
CA GLY A 490 3.06 19.82 3.97
C GLY A 490 3.08 18.35 3.54
N ILE A 491 3.72 17.52 4.37
CA ILE A 491 3.78 16.06 4.19
C ILE A 491 2.37 15.46 4.35
N LYS A 492 1.60 15.95 5.32
CA LYS A 492 0.21 15.52 5.55
C LYS A 492 -0.68 16.00 4.41
N LYS A 493 -1.31 15.06 3.72
CA LYS A 493 -2.24 15.33 2.62
C LYS A 493 -3.63 15.70 3.14
N GLY A 494 -4.36 16.44 2.33
CA GLY A 494 -5.73 16.86 2.60
C GLY A 494 -6.70 15.70 2.41
N GLN A 495 -7.97 15.92 2.73
CA GLN A 495 -9.03 14.99 2.35
C GLN A 495 -9.37 15.19 0.87
N ARG A 496 -9.68 14.09 0.18
CA ARG A 496 -10.26 14.12 -1.18
C ARG A 496 -11.59 14.85 -1.16
N THR A 497 -11.81 15.72 -2.13
CA THR A 497 -13.04 16.52 -2.32
C THR A 497 -13.59 16.38 -3.73
N ASP A 498 -14.79 16.93 -3.98
CA ASP A 498 -15.37 16.96 -5.33
C ASP A 498 -14.53 17.75 -6.33
N LYS A 499 -13.75 18.74 -5.89
CA LYS A 499 -12.85 19.51 -6.77
C LYS A 499 -11.77 18.63 -7.40
N ASP A 500 -11.26 17.66 -6.65
CA ASP A 500 -10.27 16.71 -7.17
C ASP A 500 -10.89 15.86 -8.31
N ILE A 501 -12.16 15.48 -8.15
CA ILE A 501 -12.90 14.65 -9.11
C ILE A 501 -13.27 15.46 -10.36
N GLU A 502 -13.66 16.72 -10.20
CA GLU A 502 -14.00 17.64 -11.30
C GLU A 502 -12.82 17.84 -12.26
N ILE A 503 -11.61 18.09 -11.73
CA ILE A 503 -10.38 18.25 -12.54
C ILE A 503 -10.11 17.00 -13.39
N ILE A 504 -10.28 15.81 -12.81
CA ILE A 504 -10.09 14.55 -13.53
C ILE A 504 -11.19 14.36 -14.58
N THR A 505 -12.44 14.69 -14.23
CA THR A 505 -13.61 14.58 -15.11
C THR A 505 -13.43 15.47 -16.35
N GLU A 506 -12.94 16.69 -16.19
CA GLU A 506 -12.66 17.61 -17.30
C GLU A 506 -11.64 17.02 -18.29
N LEU A 507 -10.54 16.47 -17.79
CA LEU A 507 -9.53 15.81 -18.63
C LEU A 507 -10.12 14.59 -19.36
N LEU A 508 -10.87 13.75 -18.66
CA LEU A 508 -11.52 12.57 -19.25
C LEU A 508 -12.48 12.96 -20.37
N GLN A 509 -13.28 14.01 -20.19
CA GLN A 509 -14.19 14.50 -21.23
C GLN A 509 -13.48 15.16 -22.41
N GLN A 510 -12.33 15.80 -22.17
CA GLN A 510 -11.51 16.39 -23.24
C GLN A 510 -10.91 15.31 -24.14
N VAL A 511 -10.37 14.24 -23.55
CA VAL A 511 -9.64 13.19 -24.30
C VAL A 511 -10.56 12.06 -24.78
N LYS A 512 -11.58 11.69 -24.01
CA LYS A 512 -12.46 10.52 -24.24
C LYS A 512 -11.65 9.26 -24.58
N PRO A 513 -10.79 8.78 -23.65
CA PRO A 513 -9.85 7.70 -23.92
C PRO A 513 -10.53 6.38 -24.26
N HIS A 514 -9.88 5.57 -25.10
CA HIS A 514 -10.24 4.14 -25.25
C HIS A 514 -9.50 3.26 -24.24
N GLN A 515 -8.37 3.73 -23.72
CA GLN A 515 -7.60 3.05 -22.68
C GLN A 515 -7.16 4.01 -21.59
N ILE A 516 -7.27 3.57 -20.35
CA ILE A 516 -6.78 4.28 -19.17
C ILE A 516 -5.83 3.36 -18.41
N TYR A 517 -4.68 3.88 -18.01
CA TYR A 517 -3.74 3.18 -17.13
C TYR A 517 -3.73 3.85 -15.76
N LEU A 518 -3.96 3.06 -14.69
CA LEU A 518 -4.00 3.53 -13.31
C LEU A 518 -2.99 2.76 -12.44
N ALA A 519 -2.46 3.44 -11.43
CA ALA A 519 -1.66 2.81 -10.39
C ALA A 519 -2.54 1.94 -9.47
N GLY A 520 -2.47 0.64 -9.63
CA GLY A 520 -3.09 -0.37 -8.75
C GLY A 520 -2.25 -0.71 -7.52
N ASP A 521 -1.25 0.10 -7.16
CA ASP A 521 -0.41 -0.08 -5.97
C ASP A 521 -1.13 0.47 -4.73
N LEU A 522 -2.05 -0.34 -4.19
CA LEU A 522 -2.80 0.03 -2.99
C LEU A 522 -1.95 0.01 -1.71
N ALA A 523 -0.77 -0.58 -1.78
CA ALA A 523 0.21 -0.70 -0.70
C ALA A 523 1.13 0.54 -0.58
N ASP A 524 0.91 1.58 -1.39
CA ASP A 524 1.70 2.81 -1.34
C ASP A 524 1.87 3.28 0.13
N PRO A 525 3.11 3.39 0.65
CA PRO A 525 3.36 3.75 2.05
C PRO A 525 2.78 5.14 2.39
N HIS A 526 2.61 6.00 1.38
CA HIS A 526 1.99 7.31 1.54
C HIS A 526 0.45 7.27 1.48
N GLY A 527 -0.15 6.16 1.03
CA GLY A 527 -1.59 5.96 0.86
C GLY A 527 -2.21 6.81 -0.24
N THR A 528 -1.40 7.46 -1.07
CA THR A 528 -1.85 8.47 -2.04
C THR A 528 -2.23 7.85 -3.37
N HIS A 529 -1.57 6.76 -3.78
CA HIS A 529 -1.93 6.02 -5.00
C HIS A 529 -3.38 5.54 -4.96
N ARG A 530 -3.82 5.00 -3.82
CA ARG A 530 -5.22 4.61 -3.59
C ARG A 530 -6.18 5.79 -3.80
N VAL A 531 -5.92 6.93 -3.15
CA VAL A 531 -6.77 8.12 -3.27
C VAL A 531 -6.84 8.61 -4.72
N CYS A 532 -5.72 8.61 -5.42
CA CYS A 532 -5.62 8.94 -6.84
C CYS A 532 -6.47 8.01 -7.71
N THR A 533 -6.30 6.70 -7.56
CA THR A 533 -7.05 5.68 -8.32
C THR A 533 -8.54 5.80 -8.05
N GLU A 534 -8.95 5.85 -6.77
CA GLU A 534 -10.37 6.03 -6.42
C GLU A 534 -10.96 7.34 -6.97
N SER A 535 -10.17 8.42 -7.05
CA SER A 535 -10.65 9.69 -7.64
C SER A 535 -10.93 9.55 -9.12
N VAL A 536 -10.11 8.80 -9.86
CA VAL A 536 -10.34 8.52 -11.28
C VAL A 536 -11.55 7.61 -11.48
N LEU A 537 -11.70 6.58 -10.65
CA LEU A 537 -12.84 5.68 -10.75
C LEU A 537 -14.15 6.37 -10.44
N GLU A 538 -14.19 7.21 -9.40
CA GLU A 538 -15.35 8.02 -9.09
C GLU A 538 -15.69 8.98 -10.25
N ALA A 539 -14.70 9.59 -10.91
CA ALA A 539 -14.92 10.40 -12.10
C ALA A 539 -15.53 9.59 -13.26
N LEU A 540 -15.03 8.37 -13.49
CA LEU A 540 -15.56 7.46 -14.50
C LEU A 540 -17.00 7.03 -14.19
N PHE A 541 -17.30 6.65 -12.95
CA PHE A 541 -18.66 6.30 -12.52
C PHE A 541 -19.63 7.47 -12.69
N ARG A 542 -19.23 8.69 -12.30
CA ARG A 542 -20.05 9.89 -12.50
C ARG A 542 -20.34 10.18 -13.97
N LEU A 543 -19.38 9.93 -14.86
CA LEU A 543 -19.58 10.11 -16.30
C LEU A 543 -20.46 9.00 -16.90
N LYS A 544 -20.31 7.76 -16.42
CA LYS A 544 -21.19 6.63 -16.79
C LYS A 544 -22.63 6.91 -16.38
N ASP A 545 -22.85 7.39 -15.16
CA ASP A 545 -24.17 7.78 -14.64
C ASP A 545 -24.78 8.96 -15.43
N LYS A 546 -23.94 9.81 -16.04
CA LYS A 546 -24.38 10.89 -16.95
C LYS A 546 -24.71 10.41 -18.37
N GLY A 547 -24.49 9.13 -18.69
CA GLY A 547 -24.79 8.54 -19.99
C GLY A 547 -23.72 8.76 -21.07
N GLU A 548 -22.45 8.94 -20.69
CA GLU A 548 -21.35 9.07 -21.65
C GLU A 548 -21.00 7.70 -22.29
N GLU A 549 -21.47 7.47 -23.52
CA GLU A 549 -21.38 6.18 -24.21
C GLU A 549 -19.95 5.65 -24.42
N TRP A 550 -18.96 6.53 -24.58
CA TRP A 550 -17.57 6.13 -24.83
C TRP A 550 -16.93 5.38 -23.66
N ILE A 551 -17.50 5.46 -22.46
CA ILE A 551 -16.99 4.77 -21.26
C ILE A 551 -17.20 3.26 -21.35
N GLU A 552 -18.28 2.82 -21.99
CA GLU A 552 -18.57 1.39 -22.18
C GLU A 552 -17.49 0.71 -23.06
N GLU A 553 -16.86 1.47 -23.94
CA GLU A 553 -15.75 1.00 -24.79
C GLU A 553 -14.36 1.26 -24.18
N CYS A 554 -14.28 2.01 -23.07
CA CYS A 554 -13.03 2.35 -22.42
C CYS A 554 -12.51 1.21 -21.55
N VAL A 555 -11.26 0.80 -21.77
CA VAL A 555 -10.60 -0.24 -20.97
C VAL A 555 -9.68 0.38 -19.92
N VAL A 556 -9.84 -0.02 -18.66
CA VAL A 556 -8.91 0.35 -17.58
C VAL A 556 -7.91 -0.77 -17.32
N TRP A 557 -6.63 -0.42 -17.36
CA TRP A 557 -5.50 -1.28 -17.04
C TRP A 557 -4.83 -0.80 -15.76
N LEU A 558 -4.61 -1.73 -14.83
CA LEU A 558 -3.92 -1.46 -13.57
C LEU A 558 -2.46 -1.89 -13.70
N TYR A 559 -1.54 -0.93 -13.52
CA TYR A 559 -0.11 -1.20 -13.34
C TYR A 559 0.26 -1.13 -11.86
N ARG A 560 1.39 -1.73 -11.46
CA ARG A 560 1.93 -1.56 -10.10
C ARG A 560 3.22 -0.76 -10.08
N GLY A 561 3.50 -0.13 -8.94
CA GLY A 561 4.69 0.66 -8.67
C GLY A 561 5.95 -0.18 -8.51
N ALA A 562 7.00 0.43 -7.96
CA ALA A 562 8.29 -0.23 -7.75
C ALA A 562 8.29 -1.23 -6.56
N TRP A 563 7.23 -1.25 -5.75
CA TRP A 563 7.21 -1.95 -4.45
C TRP A 563 6.58 -3.33 -4.52
N MET A 564 5.55 -3.50 -5.36
CA MET A 564 4.77 -4.74 -5.46
C MET A 564 4.62 -5.18 -6.91
N GLU A 565 4.53 -6.49 -7.12
CA GLU A 565 4.27 -7.11 -8.42
C GLU A 565 2.86 -7.73 -8.45
N TRP A 566 2.28 -7.88 -9.64
CA TRP A 566 1.07 -8.68 -9.80
C TRP A 566 1.43 -10.16 -9.77
N GLU A 567 0.61 -10.98 -9.13
CA GLU A 567 0.69 -12.43 -9.29
C GLU A 567 0.44 -12.80 -10.77
N ILE A 568 1.27 -13.68 -11.34
CA ILE A 568 1.19 -14.01 -12.77
C ILE A 568 -0.18 -14.60 -13.15
N GLY A 569 -0.81 -15.36 -12.24
CA GLY A 569 -2.15 -15.89 -12.44
C GLY A 569 -3.24 -14.82 -12.59
N MET A 570 -2.99 -13.59 -12.13
CA MET A 570 -3.93 -12.47 -12.22
C MET A 570 -3.75 -11.64 -13.50
N VAL A 571 -2.66 -11.79 -14.23
CA VAL A 571 -2.29 -10.94 -15.36
C VAL A 571 -3.24 -11.11 -16.54
N ASP A 572 -3.66 -10.00 -17.14
CA ASP A 572 -4.54 -9.97 -18.31
C ASP A 572 -3.81 -9.44 -19.56
N MET A 573 -2.72 -8.70 -19.38
CA MET A 573 -1.83 -8.27 -20.47
C MET A 573 -0.37 -8.27 -20.00
N ALA A 574 0.51 -8.86 -20.79
CA ALA A 574 1.95 -8.88 -20.59
C ALA A 574 2.67 -8.28 -21.81
N VAL A 575 3.49 -7.27 -21.57
CA VAL A 575 4.21 -6.52 -22.61
C VAL A 575 5.70 -6.83 -22.49
N PRO A 576 6.26 -7.72 -23.32
CA PRO A 576 7.68 -8.04 -23.28
C PRO A 576 8.49 -6.87 -23.85
N LEU A 577 9.60 -6.56 -23.21
CA LEU A 577 10.51 -5.47 -23.61
C LEU A 577 11.80 -6.07 -24.19
N SER A 578 12.30 -5.44 -25.25
CA SER A 578 13.64 -5.71 -25.77
C SER A 578 14.72 -5.06 -24.88
N PRO A 579 15.99 -5.47 -25.00
CA PRO A 579 17.10 -4.78 -24.33
C PRO A 579 17.16 -3.28 -24.62
N GLU A 580 16.85 -2.86 -25.84
CA GLU A 580 16.85 -1.45 -26.21
C GLU A 580 15.73 -0.67 -25.53
N GLU A 581 14.51 -1.21 -25.47
CA GLU A 581 13.38 -0.56 -24.79
C GLU A 581 13.60 -0.46 -23.28
N LEU A 582 14.25 -1.46 -22.68
CA LEU A 582 14.65 -1.40 -21.28
C LEU A 582 15.66 -0.26 -21.03
N ILE A 583 16.61 -0.05 -21.95
CA ILE A 583 17.54 1.08 -21.90
C ILE A 583 16.80 2.41 -22.05
N LYS A 584 15.85 2.52 -23.01
CA LYS A 584 15.03 3.73 -23.20
C LYS A 584 14.21 4.06 -21.94
N LYS A 585 13.57 3.06 -21.34
CA LYS A 585 12.86 3.17 -20.05
C LYS A 585 13.78 3.73 -18.97
N ARG A 586 14.98 3.17 -18.82
CA ARG A 586 15.98 3.65 -17.85
C ARG A 586 16.39 5.11 -18.11
N HIS A 587 16.60 5.50 -19.36
CA HIS A 587 16.92 6.88 -19.72
C HIS A 587 15.77 7.86 -19.43
N ALA A 588 14.51 7.42 -19.55
CA ALA A 588 13.35 8.22 -19.15
C ALA A 588 13.31 8.42 -17.63
N ILE A 589 13.50 7.35 -16.84
CA ILE A 589 13.64 7.42 -15.37
C ILE A 589 14.75 8.39 -14.99
N TYR A 590 15.86 8.39 -15.75
CA TYR A 590 16.99 9.28 -15.49
C TYR A 590 16.70 10.77 -15.62
N ARG A 591 15.58 11.18 -16.23
CA ARG A 591 15.19 12.58 -16.35
C ARG A 591 14.58 13.15 -15.08
N HIS A 592 14.17 12.32 -14.13
CA HIS A 592 13.68 12.72 -12.81
C HIS A 592 14.83 12.91 -11.82
N LEU A 593 15.73 13.86 -12.12
CA LEU A 593 17.00 14.06 -11.43
C LEU A 593 16.83 14.33 -9.93
N SER A 594 15.85 15.14 -9.55
CA SER A 594 15.56 15.49 -8.15
C SER A 594 15.19 14.29 -7.28
N GLN A 595 14.90 13.13 -7.88
CA GLN A 595 14.54 11.88 -7.18
C GLN A 595 15.64 10.81 -7.25
N LYS A 596 16.81 11.10 -7.84
CA LYS A 596 17.89 10.11 -8.02
C LYS A 596 18.74 9.88 -6.78
N ASP A 597 19.19 10.95 -6.15
CA ASP A 597 20.43 10.88 -5.37
C ASP A 597 20.26 10.35 -3.94
N ILE A 598 19.04 10.34 -3.40
CA ILE A 598 18.59 9.62 -2.20
C ILE A 598 17.07 9.82 -2.17
N VAL A 599 16.29 8.75 -2.11
CA VAL A 599 14.85 8.87 -1.89
C VAL A 599 14.65 9.65 -0.58
N PRO A 600 13.81 10.70 -0.51
CA PRO A 600 13.53 11.38 0.75
C PRO A 600 13.03 10.42 1.86
N PHE A 601 12.41 9.31 1.45
CA PHE A 601 11.96 8.19 2.27
C PHE A 601 12.28 6.85 1.60
N PRO A 602 13.54 6.37 1.60
CA PRO A 602 13.82 5.07 1.01
C PRO A 602 13.19 4.02 1.94
N GLY A 603 12.39 3.09 1.43
CA GLY A 603 12.03 1.87 2.17
C GLY A 603 13.27 1.05 2.54
N ASP A 604 13.12 -0.19 3.00
CA ASP A 604 14.26 -1.04 3.41
C ASP A 604 15.26 -1.38 2.29
N ASP A 605 14.90 -1.10 1.05
CA ASP A 605 15.71 -1.33 -0.14
C ASP A 605 16.70 -0.17 -0.40
N SER A 606 17.99 -0.49 -0.59
CA SER A 606 19.05 0.47 -0.88
C SER A 606 19.30 0.70 -2.38
N ARG A 607 18.63 -0.05 -3.26
CA ARG A 607 18.75 0.10 -4.72
C ARG A 607 18.15 1.43 -5.17
N GLU A 608 18.69 2.01 -6.23
CA GLU A 608 18.11 3.18 -6.91
C GLU A 608 16.80 2.80 -7.63
N PHE A 609 15.90 3.75 -7.86
CA PHE A 609 14.58 3.47 -8.46
C PHE A 609 14.66 2.75 -9.81
N TRP A 610 15.63 3.11 -10.65
CA TRP A 610 15.80 2.44 -11.95
C TRP A 610 16.24 0.99 -11.81
N GLN A 611 17.09 0.66 -10.83
CA GLN A 611 17.53 -0.72 -10.56
C GLN A 611 16.33 -1.57 -10.14
N ARG A 612 15.48 -1.03 -9.26
CA ARG A 612 14.24 -1.71 -8.85
C ARG A 612 13.30 -1.92 -10.02
N ALA A 613 13.05 -0.86 -10.81
CA ALA A 613 12.18 -0.94 -11.98
C ALA A 613 12.67 -1.98 -12.99
N GLU A 614 13.98 -2.04 -13.21
CA GLU A 614 14.63 -2.99 -14.12
C GLU A 614 14.55 -4.43 -13.58
N GLU A 615 15.04 -4.67 -12.35
CA GLU A 615 15.04 -5.99 -11.71
C GLU A 615 13.64 -6.57 -11.57
N ARG A 616 12.64 -5.75 -11.25
CA ARG A 616 11.22 -6.14 -11.19
C ARG A 616 10.74 -6.72 -12.53
N THR A 617 10.89 -5.94 -13.62
CA THR A 617 10.45 -6.40 -14.94
C THR A 617 11.25 -7.62 -15.45
N GLN A 618 12.52 -7.75 -15.06
CA GLN A 618 13.33 -8.94 -15.32
C GLN A 618 12.86 -10.14 -14.49
N ASN A 619 12.48 -9.94 -13.23
CA ASN A 619 11.94 -10.99 -12.38
C ASN A 619 10.65 -11.55 -12.98
N THR A 620 9.74 -10.69 -13.40
CA THR A 620 8.52 -11.10 -14.12
C THR A 620 8.86 -11.95 -15.36
N ALA A 621 9.85 -11.54 -16.16
CA ALA A 621 10.27 -12.33 -17.33
C ALA A 621 10.80 -13.73 -16.95
N ARG A 622 11.59 -13.84 -15.86
CA ARG A 622 12.08 -15.13 -15.35
C ARG A 622 10.94 -16.02 -14.86
N LEU A 623 9.90 -15.46 -14.23
CA LEU A 623 8.73 -16.22 -13.81
C LEU A 623 7.97 -16.78 -15.02
N TYR A 624 7.81 -16.00 -16.09
CA TYR A 624 7.22 -16.48 -17.35
C TYR A 624 8.04 -17.63 -17.97
N ASP A 625 9.36 -17.49 -18.03
CA ASP A 625 10.26 -18.55 -18.52
C ASP A 625 10.14 -19.84 -17.69
N GLN A 626 10.11 -19.73 -16.36
CA GLN A 626 9.91 -20.87 -15.45
C GLN A 626 8.56 -21.59 -15.66
N LEU A 627 7.52 -20.88 -16.13
CA LEU A 627 6.22 -21.46 -16.49
C LEU A 627 6.23 -22.15 -17.87
N GLY A 628 7.31 -22.00 -18.63
CA GLY A 628 7.50 -22.60 -19.96
C GLY A 628 7.23 -21.64 -21.12
N MET A 629 7.13 -20.34 -20.86
CA MET A 629 7.04 -19.31 -21.91
C MET A 629 8.42 -19.02 -22.51
N ALA A 630 8.47 -18.24 -23.59
CA ALA A 630 9.74 -17.84 -24.18
C ALA A 630 10.57 -16.97 -23.20
N GLU A 631 11.89 -17.04 -23.32
CA GLU A 631 12.80 -16.18 -22.58
C GLU A 631 12.71 -14.73 -23.10
N TYR A 632 12.36 -13.80 -22.21
CA TYR A 632 12.28 -12.36 -22.50
C TYR A 632 13.29 -11.60 -21.65
N GLN A 633 13.76 -10.46 -22.16
CA GLN A 633 14.66 -9.59 -21.40
C GLN A 633 13.95 -8.97 -20.18
N ALA A 634 12.70 -8.52 -20.34
CA ALA A 634 11.88 -7.93 -19.30
C ALA A 634 10.40 -8.00 -19.72
N ILE A 635 9.47 -7.99 -18.77
CA ILE A 635 8.03 -7.94 -19.01
C ILE A 635 7.38 -6.91 -18.09
N GLU A 636 6.49 -6.08 -18.62
CA GLU A 636 5.55 -5.26 -17.85
C GLU A 636 4.16 -5.90 -17.90
N VAL A 637 3.49 -6.02 -16.76
CA VAL A 637 2.21 -6.72 -16.63
C VAL A 637 1.10 -5.81 -16.14
N PHE A 638 -0.11 -6.08 -16.62
CA PHE A 638 -1.30 -5.28 -16.35
C PHE A 638 -2.49 -6.19 -16.03
N VAL A 639 -3.33 -5.71 -15.12
CA VAL A 639 -4.61 -6.34 -14.77
C VAL A 639 -5.74 -5.49 -15.32
N LYS A 640 -6.73 -6.11 -15.96
CA LYS A 640 -7.88 -5.41 -16.50
C LYS A 640 -8.88 -5.14 -15.39
N MET A 641 -9.31 -3.89 -15.27
CA MET A 641 -10.40 -3.51 -14.37
C MET A 641 -11.69 -3.31 -15.17
N LYS A 642 -12.80 -3.85 -14.66
CA LYS A 642 -14.14 -3.60 -15.22
C LYS A 642 -14.71 -2.32 -14.58
N ILE A 643 -15.28 -1.43 -15.39
CA ILE A 643 -15.95 -0.18 -14.99
C ILE A 643 -17.46 -0.36 -15.09
#